data_AF-A0A3A5VQB7-F1
#
_entry.id   AF-A0A3A5VQB7-F1
#
_cell.length_a   1.000
_cell.length_b   1.000
_cell.length_c   1.000
_cell.angle_alpha   90.00
_cell.angle_beta   90.00
_cell.angle_gamma   90.00
#
_symmetry.space_group_name_H-M   'P 1'
#
loop_
_entity.id
_entity.type
_entity.pdbx_description
1 polymer ?
#
loop_
_entity_poly.entity_id
_entity_poly.type
_entity_poly.pdbx_seq_one_letter_code
_entity_poly.pdbx_strand_id
1 'polypeptide(L)'
;LNGKSGNGQDGLDDWEFTWDTTEIEDGSRDLSIRMVNKSGLSSPSATRAFNIDNIAPAPALRFNGEVEIFDQQLPAETVYSGSLLELKFNVFNGGDKNANDIFVRLNAPGENSEIYPSQGLIPLLEKGQSVEVTLWWLATVAGTHEVSIELDPNNVQGDLDIDDNVFSFTYEILERPSEPVLRFLPGSATTLPNVPIVNEPYEVRVRVDNLGIDDAISLDVTLERKNSEIGGWELVGQDTIIVIPGASTTSGNAIAKFTDIHGDKGGVRYKATLLGDGVDTNYDTIQFTVAVSDILSGGTSPLSLSDDEYPVAFAGIGKSSLVFTETKGELHVRSLSSDLTLLTDTLVDANWGGELTVFERSDGLVHAAWTSRVQNQLGSSLNDVAMTSFSETGQMLPVHHHLTPIKLSEGQYWGLDLSEEDGLYVLSGYYRNISTGGSWSDTTSLFSIQSTNPDLKENWSSPVNHLVNIDIHPNDGDPLSSILLDGELHLLYQEMRDDVSGEDRVGLMYARGMLGETDWSYQLSVGDYASSPQLGVLNVDGDDMIFAAWVEGEGRTAQISHTATKGNWVEEIHMVPAPGSTRIEFSQHSDSIDVIYDEITVFGSSIRYGLLTDDGTNPIFALGNVIANNGELIGYSANDKDGILFTESETGRISMQKFALNEEREPSESKSFFEQLIEPLPGSDGTKKLIFFGILGVISLLFLTVVVTLRRSHKEDDVEVPELEDADVAIMVTVEEDSGDSDEELVATLSPSPTEFEIEMEEPTLLDTLEAKNASGDGSARLNRRMQRKHEREIAEIVSKNPPLPIPVPGQINPLPLPTVPLDGEPVLPALPPLPELPPLRREATCPSCQANFVVTDMMRSQLECPICSEKFNL
;
A
#
# COMPACT_ATOMS: atom_id res chain seq x y z
N LEU A 1 -64.32 -0.16 7.74
CA LEU A 1 -65.40 0.61 7.07
C LEU A 1 -66.41 -0.33 6.42
N ASN A 2 -67.72 -0.13 6.60
CA ASN A 2 -68.75 -0.92 5.90
C ASN A 2 -69.99 -0.05 5.61
N GLY A 3 -70.55 -0.11 4.40
CA GLY A 3 -71.92 0.36 4.11
C GLY A 3 -72.15 1.85 3.81
N LYS A 4 -71.13 2.65 3.48
CA LYS A 4 -71.35 3.99 2.89
C LYS A 4 -71.86 3.84 1.44
N SER A 5 -72.87 4.63 1.04
CA SER A 5 -73.45 4.60 -0.30
C SER A 5 -73.71 6.01 -0.83
N GLY A 6 -73.33 6.29 -2.08
CA GLY A 6 -73.64 7.55 -2.77
C GLY A 6 -75.13 7.74 -3.06
N ASN A 7 -75.52 8.95 -3.48
CA ASN A 7 -76.91 9.34 -3.77
C ASN A 7 -77.40 8.82 -5.14
N GLY A 8 -77.17 7.53 -5.43
CA GLY A 8 -77.17 6.93 -6.77
C GLY A 8 -78.23 7.41 -7.75
N GLN A 9 -77.83 8.33 -8.62
CA GLN A 9 -78.58 8.73 -9.82
C GLN A 9 -78.12 7.90 -11.02
N ASP A 10 -78.96 7.81 -12.05
CA ASP A 10 -78.68 6.98 -13.22
C ASP A 10 -77.83 7.77 -14.24
N GLY A 11 -76.50 7.68 -14.13
CA GLY A 11 -75.54 8.40 -14.96
C GLY A 11 -74.07 8.05 -14.67
N LEU A 12 -73.14 8.88 -15.15
CA LEU A 12 -71.80 8.98 -14.55
C LEU A 12 -71.93 9.86 -13.29
N ASP A 13 -71.34 9.41 -12.18
CA ASP A 13 -71.46 10.03 -10.86
C ASP A 13 -70.13 9.86 -10.11
N ASP A 14 -69.57 10.96 -9.62
CA ASP A 14 -68.28 10.97 -8.92
C ASP A 14 -68.51 10.83 -7.40
N TRP A 15 -67.67 10.04 -6.73
CA TRP A 15 -67.78 9.76 -5.31
C TRP A 15 -66.46 9.99 -4.58
N GLU A 16 -66.56 10.40 -3.32
CA GLU A 16 -65.43 10.64 -2.43
C GLU A 16 -65.74 10.01 -1.07
N PHE A 17 -64.72 9.51 -0.37
CA PHE A 17 -64.83 9.18 1.05
C PHE A 17 -63.53 9.47 1.78
N THR A 18 -63.64 10.04 2.98
CA THR A 18 -62.52 10.12 3.94
C THR A 18 -62.45 8.83 4.76
N TRP A 19 -61.22 8.40 5.05
CA TRP A 19 -60.86 7.30 5.93
C TRP A 19 -59.74 7.79 6.85
N ASP A 20 -59.92 7.64 8.16
CA ASP A 20 -58.85 7.79 9.13
C ASP A 20 -58.15 6.43 9.28
N THR A 21 -56.85 6.37 9.01
CA THR A 21 -56.06 5.12 9.10
C THR A 21 -55.61 4.82 10.53
N THR A 22 -55.62 5.83 11.41
CA THR A 22 -55.10 5.71 12.79
C THR A 22 -56.04 4.93 13.71
N GLU A 23 -57.30 4.74 13.32
CA GLU A 23 -58.28 3.92 14.04
C GLU A 23 -58.11 2.38 13.84
N ILE A 24 -57.10 1.93 13.09
CA ILE A 24 -56.91 0.52 12.71
C ILE A 24 -55.43 0.12 12.67
N GLU A 25 -55.18 -1.17 12.93
CA GLU A 25 -53.85 -1.81 12.84
C GLU A 25 -53.26 -1.72 11.42
N ASP A 26 -51.93 -1.76 11.36
CA ASP A 26 -51.10 -1.61 10.16
C ASP A 26 -51.01 -2.87 9.28
N GLY A 27 -50.35 -2.74 8.13
CA GLY A 27 -50.19 -3.76 7.11
C GLY A 27 -51.26 -3.73 6.00
N SER A 28 -51.29 -4.78 5.18
CA SER A 28 -52.07 -4.80 3.95
C SER A 28 -53.60 -4.84 4.18
N ARG A 29 -54.34 -4.02 3.44
CA ARG A 29 -55.81 -3.86 3.49
C ARG A 29 -56.39 -3.73 2.08
N ASP A 30 -57.39 -4.54 1.75
CA ASP A 30 -58.10 -4.49 0.46
C ASP A 30 -59.29 -3.53 0.48
N LEU A 31 -59.21 -2.42 -0.26
CA LEU A 31 -60.34 -1.56 -0.54
C LEU A 31 -61.13 -2.12 -1.74
N SER A 32 -62.31 -2.70 -1.47
CA SER A 32 -63.19 -3.26 -2.51
C SER A 32 -64.44 -2.40 -2.74
N ILE A 33 -64.67 -1.99 -3.98
CA ILE A 33 -65.75 -1.08 -4.39
C ILE A 33 -66.62 -1.76 -5.45
N ARG A 34 -67.95 -1.72 -5.26
CA ARG A 34 -68.94 -2.25 -6.21
C ARG A 34 -70.16 -1.34 -6.27
N MET A 35 -70.78 -1.25 -7.45
CA MET A 35 -72.05 -0.57 -7.63
C MET A 35 -73.20 -1.52 -7.26
N VAL A 36 -74.28 -0.99 -6.68
CA VAL A 36 -75.51 -1.75 -6.41
C VAL A 36 -76.70 -0.93 -6.88
N ASN A 37 -77.54 -1.50 -7.75
CA ASN A 37 -78.68 -0.77 -8.32
C ASN A 37 -79.92 -0.81 -7.41
N LYS A 38 -80.94 -0.01 -7.77
CA LYS A 38 -82.21 0.14 -7.03
C LYS A 38 -83.02 -1.16 -6.88
N SER A 39 -82.67 -2.21 -7.64
CA SER A 39 -83.27 -3.56 -7.57
C SER A 39 -82.42 -4.56 -6.76
N GLY A 40 -81.31 -4.13 -6.15
CA GLY A 40 -80.40 -4.96 -5.36
C GLY A 40 -79.36 -5.75 -6.16
N LEU A 41 -79.32 -5.61 -7.49
CA LEU A 41 -78.29 -6.25 -8.32
C LEU A 41 -76.95 -5.52 -8.15
N SER A 42 -75.89 -6.27 -7.85
CA SER A 42 -74.53 -5.76 -7.65
C SER A 42 -73.67 -5.95 -8.90
N SER A 43 -72.73 -5.03 -9.15
CA SER A 43 -71.62 -5.25 -10.08
C SER A 43 -70.58 -6.21 -9.50
N PRO A 44 -69.63 -6.70 -10.31
CA PRO A 44 -68.33 -7.14 -9.80
C PRO A 44 -67.68 -6.03 -8.96
N SER A 45 -66.81 -6.41 -8.02
CA SER A 45 -66.00 -5.46 -7.25
C SER A 45 -64.69 -5.15 -7.96
N ALA A 46 -64.35 -3.88 -8.06
CA ALA A 46 -62.97 -3.45 -8.26
C ALA A 46 -62.30 -3.40 -6.89
N THR A 47 -61.12 -3.99 -6.76
CA THR A 47 -60.36 -4.06 -5.50
C THR A 47 -58.98 -3.45 -5.71
N ARG A 48 -58.52 -2.68 -4.72
CA ARG A 48 -57.14 -2.17 -4.66
C ARG A 48 -56.59 -2.41 -3.26
N ALA A 49 -55.45 -3.10 -3.19
CA ALA A 49 -54.69 -3.22 -1.95
C ALA A 49 -54.03 -1.88 -1.61
N PHE A 50 -54.01 -1.57 -0.32
CA PHE A 50 -53.24 -0.48 0.29
C PHE A 50 -52.47 -1.08 1.47
N ASN A 51 -51.19 -0.76 1.62
CA ASN A 51 -50.52 -0.98 2.90
C ASN A 51 -50.83 0.22 3.80
N ILE A 52 -51.19 -0.03 5.04
CA ILE A 52 -51.31 1.02 6.05
C ILE A 52 -50.08 0.96 6.94
N ASP A 53 -49.55 2.14 7.25
CA ASP A 53 -48.52 2.35 8.24
C ASP A 53 -48.89 3.62 9.00
N ASN A 54 -49.13 3.49 10.30
CA ASN A 54 -49.40 4.61 11.22
C ASN A 54 -48.22 4.86 12.17
N ILE A 55 -47.10 4.14 12.01
CA ILE A 55 -45.85 4.47 12.69
C ILE A 55 -45.31 5.77 12.06
N ALA A 56 -44.80 6.67 12.90
CA ALA A 56 -44.21 7.91 12.41
C ALA A 56 -42.80 7.61 11.88
N PRO A 57 -42.41 8.12 10.69
CA PRO A 57 -41.13 7.77 10.10
C PRO A 57 -39.93 7.93 11.02
N ALA A 58 -39.12 6.88 11.13
CA ALA A 58 -38.06 6.69 12.11
C ALA A 58 -36.85 5.97 11.46
N PRO A 59 -35.61 6.29 11.87
CA PRO A 59 -34.48 5.40 11.66
C PRO A 59 -34.68 4.11 12.44
N ALA A 60 -34.00 3.04 12.02
CA ALA A 60 -33.83 1.81 12.78
C ALA A 60 -32.37 1.39 12.63
N LEU A 61 -31.54 1.83 13.57
CA LEU A 61 -30.09 1.73 13.55
C LEU A 61 -29.63 0.42 14.17
N ARG A 62 -28.73 -0.29 13.49
CA ARG A 62 -28.16 -1.54 13.99
C ARG A 62 -26.81 -1.86 13.39
N PHE A 63 -26.11 -2.80 14.00
CA PHE A 63 -24.90 -3.41 13.43
C PHE A 63 -25.28 -4.36 12.27
N ASN A 64 -24.42 -4.44 11.25
CA ASN A 64 -24.64 -5.19 10.03
C ASN A 64 -23.35 -5.91 9.59
N GLY A 65 -23.13 -7.09 10.17
CA GLY A 65 -21.85 -7.81 10.14
C GLY A 65 -21.35 -8.01 11.57
N GLU A 66 -20.08 -8.39 11.70
CA GLU A 66 -19.40 -8.51 12.99
C GLU A 66 -18.60 -7.23 13.31
N VAL A 67 -17.90 -7.22 14.45
CA VAL A 67 -16.96 -6.15 14.83
C VAL A 67 -15.55 -6.70 14.72
N GLU A 68 -14.79 -6.21 13.75
CA GLU A 68 -13.41 -6.62 13.51
C GLU A 68 -12.46 -5.81 14.39
N ILE A 69 -11.42 -6.47 14.90
CA ILE A 69 -10.49 -5.89 15.88
C ILE A 69 -9.06 -6.14 15.40
N PHE A 70 -8.33 -5.05 15.12
CA PHE A 70 -6.99 -5.07 14.57
C PHE A 70 -5.97 -4.48 15.57
N ASP A 71 -4.80 -5.11 15.67
CA ASP A 71 -3.58 -4.49 16.20
C ASP A 71 -2.59 -4.40 15.04
N GLN A 72 -2.08 -3.20 14.76
CA GLN A 72 -1.13 -2.95 13.66
C GLN A 72 -1.63 -3.53 12.32
N GLN A 73 -2.85 -3.15 11.90
CA GLN A 73 -3.52 -3.58 10.67
C GLN A 73 -3.81 -5.10 10.55
N LEU A 74 -3.45 -5.92 11.56
CA LEU A 74 -3.67 -7.38 11.58
C LEU A 74 -4.74 -7.77 12.62
N PRO A 75 -5.71 -8.64 12.28
CA PRO A 75 -6.70 -9.16 13.21
C PRO A 75 -6.08 -9.69 14.52
N ALA A 76 -6.72 -9.41 15.66
CA ALA A 76 -6.15 -9.66 16.98
C ALA A 76 -7.20 -10.09 18.01
N GLU A 77 -7.25 -11.39 18.33
CA GLU A 77 -8.09 -11.94 19.41
C GLU A 77 -7.68 -11.45 20.81
N THR A 78 -6.39 -11.16 21.01
CA THR A 78 -5.82 -10.66 22.28
C THR A 78 -4.65 -9.72 22.02
N VAL A 79 -4.40 -8.79 22.94
CA VAL A 79 -3.21 -7.91 22.93
C VAL A 79 -2.66 -7.65 24.32
N TYR A 80 -1.40 -7.22 24.41
CA TYR A 80 -0.80 -6.77 25.67
C TYR A 80 -1.34 -5.42 26.14
N SER A 81 -1.46 -5.26 27.45
CA SER A 81 -1.85 -4.00 28.09
C SER A 81 -0.97 -2.84 27.60
N GLY A 82 -1.63 -1.78 27.13
CA GLY A 82 -1.02 -0.60 26.52
C GLY A 82 -1.05 -0.56 24.99
N SER A 83 -1.31 -1.69 24.30
CA SER A 83 -1.47 -1.70 22.84
C SER A 83 -2.65 -0.84 22.37
N LEU A 84 -2.54 -0.32 21.14
CA LEU A 84 -3.60 0.40 20.44
C LEU A 84 -4.33 -0.56 19.50
N LEU A 85 -5.64 -0.69 19.67
CA LEU A 85 -6.54 -1.42 18.80
C LEU A 85 -7.32 -0.48 17.89
N GLU A 86 -7.60 -0.95 16.69
CA GLU A 86 -8.55 -0.37 15.73
C GLU A 86 -9.76 -1.32 15.64
N LEU A 87 -10.97 -0.76 15.72
CA LEU A 87 -12.22 -1.52 15.64
C LEU A 87 -12.99 -1.05 14.41
N LYS A 88 -13.24 -1.94 13.46
CA LYS A 88 -14.07 -1.69 12.27
C LYS A 88 -15.40 -2.42 12.38
N PHE A 89 -16.47 -1.74 12.02
CA PHE A 89 -17.82 -2.32 12.03
C PHE A 89 -18.77 -1.55 11.11
N ASN A 90 -19.75 -2.26 10.56
CA ASN A 90 -20.74 -1.68 9.66
C ASN A 90 -22.06 -1.38 10.37
N VAL A 91 -22.57 -0.15 10.20
CA VAL A 91 -23.82 0.35 10.78
C VAL A 91 -24.86 0.54 9.68
N PHE A 92 -26.04 -0.03 9.84
CA PHE A 92 -27.13 0.00 8.87
C PHE A 92 -28.35 0.72 9.43
N ASN A 93 -29.02 1.54 8.60
CA ASN A 93 -30.31 2.16 8.93
C ASN A 93 -31.44 1.42 8.19
N GLY A 94 -32.09 0.48 8.86
CA GLY A 94 -33.25 -0.26 8.35
C GLY A 94 -34.59 0.49 8.40
N GLY A 95 -34.58 1.72 8.92
CA GLY A 95 -35.78 2.56 9.04
C GLY A 95 -36.22 3.19 7.72
N ASP A 96 -37.28 3.99 7.76
CA ASP A 96 -37.85 4.68 6.59
C ASP A 96 -37.49 6.18 6.51
N LYS A 97 -36.67 6.64 7.47
CA LYS A 97 -36.16 8.02 7.64
C LYS A 97 -34.64 8.02 7.83
N ASN A 98 -33.96 9.01 7.25
CA ASN A 98 -32.53 9.22 7.40
C ASN A 98 -32.16 9.67 8.83
N ALA A 99 -31.06 9.14 9.36
CA ALA A 99 -30.44 9.58 10.61
C ALA A 99 -29.28 10.55 10.33
N ASN A 100 -29.01 11.49 11.25
CA ASN A 100 -27.98 12.53 11.09
C ASN A 100 -27.27 12.76 12.42
N ASP A 101 -25.95 13.01 12.41
CA ASP A 101 -25.11 13.17 13.60
C ASP A 101 -25.30 12.02 14.62
N ILE A 102 -25.29 10.76 14.15
CA ILE A 102 -25.40 9.57 15.02
C ILE A 102 -24.16 9.50 15.89
N PHE A 103 -24.32 9.68 17.20
CA PHE A 103 -23.23 9.51 18.15
C PHE A 103 -22.94 8.02 18.37
N VAL A 104 -21.69 7.63 18.19
CA VAL A 104 -21.22 6.24 18.35
C VAL A 104 -20.13 6.22 19.41
N ARG A 105 -20.16 5.24 20.32
CA ARG A 105 -19.22 5.17 21.45
C ARG A 105 -18.82 3.74 21.79
N LEU A 106 -17.52 3.52 21.96
CA LEU A 106 -16.95 2.37 22.65
C LEU A 106 -16.99 2.56 24.18
N ASN A 107 -17.37 1.51 24.89
CA ASN A 107 -17.41 1.41 26.34
C ASN A 107 -16.44 0.29 26.75
N ALA A 108 -15.26 0.66 27.24
CA ALA A 108 -14.12 -0.24 27.40
C ALA A 108 -13.02 0.28 28.34
N PRO A 109 -12.20 -0.60 28.98
CA PRO A 109 -11.05 -0.19 29.77
C PRO A 109 -9.99 0.58 28.94
N GLY A 110 -9.99 1.90 29.08
CA GLY A 110 -9.11 2.81 28.31
C GLY A 110 -9.83 3.69 27.28
N GLU A 111 -11.16 3.62 27.20
CA GLU A 111 -12.03 4.53 26.43
C GLU A 111 -11.71 6.03 26.66
N ASN A 112 -11.19 6.40 27.84
CA ASN A 112 -10.92 7.77 28.27
C ASN A 112 -9.61 8.33 27.68
N SER A 113 -9.21 7.88 26.49
CA SER A 113 -8.03 8.36 25.78
C SER A 113 -8.28 9.74 25.16
N GLU A 114 -7.53 10.76 25.59
CA GLU A 114 -7.59 12.10 24.98
C GLU A 114 -6.89 12.17 23.59
N ILE A 115 -6.22 11.08 23.18
CA ILE A 115 -5.40 11.00 21.95
C ILE A 115 -6.09 10.17 20.86
N TYR A 116 -6.74 9.07 21.25
CA TYR A 116 -7.31 8.08 20.33
C TYR A 116 -8.84 8.04 20.50
N PRO A 117 -9.63 8.37 19.44
CA PRO A 117 -11.06 8.53 19.59
C PRO A 117 -11.79 7.19 19.69
N SER A 118 -12.18 6.87 20.92
CA SER A 118 -13.12 5.82 21.32
C SER A 118 -14.59 6.16 21.00
N GLN A 119 -14.86 7.32 20.42
CA GLN A 119 -16.19 7.83 20.11
C GLN A 119 -16.17 8.65 18.82
N GLY A 120 -17.26 8.62 18.07
CA GLY A 120 -17.39 9.26 16.76
C GLY A 120 -18.79 9.80 16.48
N LEU A 121 -18.95 10.39 15.29
CA LEU A 121 -20.22 10.86 14.75
C LEU A 121 -20.36 10.39 13.31
N ILE A 122 -21.44 9.67 12.98
CA ILE A 122 -21.84 9.41 11.59
C ILE A 122 -22.67 10.63 11.13
N PRO A 123 -22.18 11.47 10.19
CA PRO A 123 -22.86 12.74 9.89
C PRO A 123 -24.24 12.56 9.25
N LEU A 124 -24.38 11.55 8.39
CA LEU A 124 -25.61 11.16 7.70
C LEU A 124 -25.59 9.65 7.47
N LEU A 125 -26.70 8.98 7.79
CA LEU A 125 -26.96 7.61 7.34
C LEU A 125 -28.37 7.55 6.73
N GLU A 126 -28.43 7.44 5.40
CA GLU A 126 -29.70 7.37 4.69
C GLU A 126 -30.43 6.06 4.97
N LYS A 127 -31.76 6.09 4.79
CA LYS A 127 -32.57 4.88 4.92
C LYS A 127 -32.18 3.79 3.92
N GLY A 128 -32.07 2.56 4.41
CA GLY A 128 -31.64 1.40 3.62
C GLY A 128 -30.16 1.40 3.22
N GLN A 129 -29.33 2.28 3.79
CA GLN A 129 -27.88 2.30 3.58
C GLN A 129 -27.13 1.73 4.78
N SER A 130 -25.94 1.20 4.50
CA SER A 130 -24.89 0.90 5.48
C SER A 130 -23.77 1.93 5.40
N VAL A 131 -22.98 2.05 6.47
CA VAL A 131 -21.71 2.78 6.50
C VAL A 131 -20.73 2.06 7.42
N GLU A 132 -19.47 1.98 7.02
CA GLU A 132 -18.40 1.50 7.87
C GLU A 132 -17.95 2.58 8.87
N VAL A 133 -17.63 2.17 10.08
CA VAL A 133 -17.19 3.04 11.17
C VAL A 133 -15.94 2.45 11.81
N THR A 134 -14.90 3.29 11.95
CA THR A 134 -13.67 2.97 12.67
C THR A 134 -13.65 3.69 14.02
N LEU A 135 -13.31 2.96 15.08
CA LEU A 135 -12.99 3.52 16.41
C LEU A 135 -11.63 3.02 16.89
N TRP A 136 -10.99 3.75 17.79
CA TRP A 136 -9.69 3.37 18.36
C TRP A 136 -9.76 3.14 19.87
N TRP A 137 -9.16 2.05 20.32
CA TRP A 137 -9.16 1.62 21.72
C TRP A 137 -7.74 1.44 22.24
N LEU A 138 -7.36 2.22 23.25
CA LEU A 138 -6.14 1.98 24.00
C LEU A 138 -6.41 0.91 25.08
N ALA A 139 -5.90 -0.31 24.89
CA ALA A 139 -6.18 -1.47 25.73
C ALA A 139 -5.46 -1.39 27.09
N THR A 140 -5.94 -0.54 28.01
CA THR A 140 -5.13 -0.10 29.18
C THR A 140 -5.05 -1.06 30.37
N VAL A 141 -6.01 -1.98 30.54
CA VAL A 141 -6.12 -2.81 31.77
C VAL A 141 -6.07 -4.30 31.43
N ALA A 142 -5.13 -5.04 32.00
CA ALA A 142 -5.04 -6.49 31.80
C ALA A 142 -6.23 -7.25 32.43
N GLY A 143 -6.56 -8.40 31.84
CA GLY A 143 -7.69 -9.27 32.18
C GLY A 143 -8.70 -9.41 31.05
N THR A 144 -9.70 -10.26 31.28
CA THR A 144 -10.87 -10.43 30.42
C THR A 144 -11.93 -9.39 30.75
N HIS A 145 -12.45 -8.68 29.74
CA HIS A 145 -13.44 -7.62 29.91
C HIS A 145 -14.64 -7.80 28.97
N GLU A 146 -15.80 -7.37 29.43
CA GLU A 146 -16.95 -7.12 28.55
C GLU A 146 -16.76 -5.74 27.92
N VAL A 147 -16.81 -5.68 26.60
CA VAL A 147 -16.65 -4.49 25.77
C VAL A 147 -17.96 -4.27 25.01
N SER A 148 -18.43 -3.03 24.89
CA SER A 148 -19.61 -2.73 24.08
C SER A 148 -19.44 -1.50 23.20
N ILE A 149 -20.09 -1.53 22.03
CA ILE A 149 -20.21 -0.40 21.12
C ILE A 149 -21.68 0.02 21.11
N GLU A 150 -21.93 1.30 21.36
CA GLU A 150 -23.26 1.88 21.52
C GLU A 150 -23.54 2.86 20.37
N LEU A 151 -24.65 2.66 19.67
CA LEU A 151 -25.22 3.55 18.66
C LEU A 151 -26.31 4.42 19.30
N ASP A 152 -26.24 5.75 19.10
CA ASP A 152 -27.13 6.76 19.68
C ASP A 152 -27.61 6.45 21.13
N PRO A 153 -26.70 6.32 22.11
CA PRO A 153 -27.02 5.90 23.48
C PRO A 153 -27.94 6.84 24.28
N ASN A 154 -28.43 7.93 23.66
CA ASN A 154 -29.42 8.84 24.23
C ASN A 154 -30.77 8.83 23.48
N ASN A 155 -30.88 8.03 22.41
CA ASN A 155 -32.00 7.98 21.46
C ASN A 155 -32.47 9.39 21.02
N VAL A 156 -31.55 10.14 20.40
CA VAL A 156 -31.77 11.45 19.78
C VAL A 156 -32.43 11.33 18.41
N GLN A 157 -32.14 10.25 17.67
CA GLN A 157 -32.69 10.00 16.33
C GLN A 157 -34.20 9.66 16.37
N GLY A 158 -34.68 9.13 17.49
CA GLY A 158 -36.05 8.66 17.67
C GLY A 158 -36.26 7.24 17.14
N ASP A 159 -35.30 6.35 17.39
CA ASP A 159 -35.43 4.92 17.09
C ASP A 159 -36.50 4.27 17.98
N LEU A 160 -37.12 3.22 17.45
CA LEU A 160 -38.21 2.47 18.08
C LEU A 160 -37.75 1.12 18.64
N ASP A 161 -36.66 0.57 18.10
CA ASP A 161 -35.91 -0.51 18.75
C ASP A 161 -34.57 0.05 19.24
N ILE A 162 -34.12 -0.41 20.40
CA ILE A 162 -32.83 -0.01 20.98
C ILE A 162 -32.05 -1.21 21.52
N ASP A 163 -32.59 -2.43 21.37
CA ASP A 163 -31.93 -3.65 21.82
C ASP A 163 -30.86 -4.13 20.80
N ASP A 164 -30.95 -3.72 19.52
CA ASP A 164 -29.93 -3.94 18.46
C ASP A 164 -29.00 -2.73 18.21
N ASN A 165 -29.21 -1.63 18.94
CA ASN A 165 -28.34 -0.45 18.96
C ASN A 165 -27.08 -0.61 19.85
N VAL A 166 -26.88 -1.78 20.50
CA VAL A 166 -25.69 -2.07 21.32
C VAL A 166 -25.09 -3.43 20.94
N PHE A 167 -23.87 -3.43 20.39
CA PHE A 167 -23.07 -4.65 20.21
C PHE A 167 -22.23 -4.88 21.46
N SER A 168 -22.06 -6.13 21.91
CA SER A 168 -21.26 -6.46 23.10
C SER A 168 -20.51 -7.78 22.92
N PHE A 169 -19.25 -7.80 23.34
CA PHE A 169 -18.36 -8.95 23.21
C PHE A 169 -17.38 -9.04 24.38
N THR A 170 -16.83 -10.24 24.61
CA THR A 170 -15.78 -10.48 25.60
C THR A 170 -14.40 -10.39 24.93
N TYR A 171 -13.44 -9.68 25.53
CA TYR A 171 -12.08 -9.54 24.99
C TYR A 171 -11.01 -9.72 26.08
N GLU A 172 -9.86 -10.34 25.77
CA GLU A 172 -8.76 -10.54 26.72
C GLU A 172 -7.56 -9.64 26.43
N ILE A 173 -7.20 -8.82 27.42
CA ILE A 173 -5.98 -8.01 27.43
C ILE A 173 -4.94 -8.73 28.30
N LEU A 174 -3.84 -9.15 27.70
CA LEU A 174 -2.74 -9.83 28.38
C LEU A 174 -1.95 -8.85 29.26
N GLU A 175 -1.48 -9.30 30.42
CA GLU A 175 -0.56 -8.51 31.25
C GLU A 175 0.79 -8.39 30.52
N ARG A 176 1.23 -7.15 30.24
CA ARG A 176 2.53 -6.91 29.58
C ARG A 176 3.67 -7.32 30.53
N PRO A 177 4.64 -8.14 30.10
CA PRO A 177 5.78 -8.53 30.93
C PRO A 177 6.53 -7.32 31.49
N SER A 178 6.90 -7.35 32.77
CA SER A 178 7.76 -6.31 33.35
C SER A 178 9.19 -6.45 32.84
N GLU A 179 9.77 -7.66 32.95
CA GLU A 179 11.10 -7.98 32.43
C GLU A 179 11.15 -7.84 30.89
N PRO A 180 12.32 -7.51 30.29
CA PRO A 180 12.43 -7.37 28.85
C PRO A 180 12.14 -8.69 28.12
N VAL A 181 11.40 -8.63 27.02
CA VAL A 181 11.03 -9.80 26.20
C VAL A 181 11.42 -9.51 24.76
N LEU A 182 12.59 -10.01 24.37
CA LEU A 182 13.23 -9.70 23.10
C LEU A 182 12.76 -10.67 22.00
N ARG A 183 12.42 -10.13 20.83
CA ARG A 183 11.93 -10.87 19.66
C ARG A 183 12.43 -10.24 18.35
N PHE A 184 12.57 -11.07 17.33
CA PHE A 184 12.53 -10.62 15.93
C PHE A 184 11.07 -10.68 15.45
N LEU A 185 10.54 -9.58 14.94
CA LEU A 185 9.17 -9.46 14.44
C LEU A 185 9.13 -9.46 12.89
N PRO A 186 7.96 -9.59 12.25
CA PRO A 186 7.84 -9.50 10.78
C PRO A 186 8.46 -8.20 10.22
N GLY A 187 9.12 -8.30 9.06
CA GLY A 187 9.94 -7.23 8.49
C GLY A 187 11.22 -6.82 9.25
N SER A 188 11.62 -7.50 10.33
CA SER A 188 12.79 -7.10 11.15
C SER A 188 14.14 -7.07 10.41
N ALA A 189 14.32 -7.90 9.36
CA ALA A 189 15.49 -7.87 8.50
C ALA A 189 15.25 -7.00 7.26
N THR A 190 16.13 -6.02 7.02
CA THR A 190 16.11 -5.14 5.84
C THR A 190 17.53 -4.86 5.33
N THR A 191 17.64 -4.35 4.10
CA THR A 191 18.90 -4.05 3.42
C THR A 191 19.00 -2.57 3.05
N LEU A 192 20.20 -2.06 2.78
CA LEU A 192 20.42 -0.76 2.15
C LEU A 192 21.56 -0.87 1.12
N PRO A 193 21.31 -0.70 -0.20
CA PRO A 193 20.01 -0.46 -0.84
C PRO A 193 18.98 -1.58 -0.61
N ASN A 194 17.70 -1.25 -0.76
CA ASN A 194 16.56 -2.17 -0.52
C ASN A 194 16.66 -3.45 -1.37
N VAL A 195 17.17 -3.34 -2.60
CA VAL A 195 17.68 -4.47 -3.39
C VAL A 195 19.20 -4.32 -3.48
N PRO A 196 19.98 -5.20 -2.83
CA PRO A 196 21.43 -5.22 -2.97
C PRO A 196 21.90 -5.51 -4.40
N ILE A 197 22.98 -4.84 -4.79
CA ILE A 197 23.51 -4.88 -6.15
C ILE A 197 24.72 -5.82 -6.23
N VAL A 198 24.76 -6.63 -7.29
CA VAL A 198 25.86 -7.56 -7.58
C VAL A 198 27.23 -6.84 -7.61
N ASN A 199 28.21 -7.40 -6.88
CA ASN A 199 29.56 -6.85 -6.66
C ASN A 199 29.63 -5.47 -5.97
N GLU A 200 28.58 -5.03 -5.27
CA GLU A 200 28.60 -3.82 -4.44
C GLU A 200 28.37 -4.13 -2.95
N PRO A 201 28.97 -3.33 -2.03
CA PRO A 201 28.76 -3.50 -0.61
C PRO A 201 27.40 -2.92 -0.17
N TYR A 202 26.67 -3.67 0.65
CA TYR A 202 25.36 -3.27 1.19
C TYR A 202 25.32 -3.39 2.71
N GLU A 203 24.49 -2.56 3.35
CA GLU A 203 24.21 -2.68 4.78
C GLU A 203 23.07 -3.68 5.01
N VAL A 204 23.32 -4.72 5.82
CA VAL A 204 22.27 -5.58 6.36
C VAL A 204 21.87 -5.03 7.73
N ARG A 205 20.58 -4.72 7.89
CA ARG A 205 19.97 -4.11 9.07
C ARG A 205 19.07 -5.12 9.74
N VAL A 206 19.34 -5.44 11.00
CA VAL A 206 18.53 -6.38 11.79
C VAL A 206 17.92 -5.64 12.97
N ARG A 207 16.61 -5.40 12.93
CA ARG A 207 15.83 -4.82 14.01
C ARG A 207 15.56 -5.87 15.09
N VAL A 208 15.75 -5.49 16.35
CA VAL A 208 15.38 -6.27 17.53
C VAL A 208 14.33 -5.49 18.30
N ASP A 209 13.24 -6.14 18.66
CA ASP A 209 12.10 -5.54 19.36
C ASP A 209 11.96 -6.11 20.78
N ASN A 210 11.69 -5.22 21.74
CA ASN A 210 11.35 -5.54 23.12
C ASN A 210 9.84 -5.35 23.32
N LEU A 211 9.19 -6.39 23.84
CA LEU A 211 7.75 -6.40 24.14
C LEU A 211 7.43 -6.10 25.62
N GLY A 212 8.43 -6.23 26.50
CA GLY A 212 8.34 -5.99 27.94
C GLY A 212 8.49 -4.52 28.32
N ILE A 213 8.19 -4.17 29.57
CA ILE A 213 8.15 -2.78 30.07
C ILE A 213 9.54 -2.23 30.41
N ASP A 214 10.44 -3.06 30.96
CA ASP A 214 11.80 -2.65 31.31
C ASP A 214 12.72 -2.60 30.07
N ASP A 215 13.72 -1.71 30.10
CA ASP A 215 14.77 -1.62 29.07
C ASP A 215 15.68 -2.86 29.08
N ALA A 216 15.96 -3.44 27.91
CA ALA A 216 17.03 -4.42 27.75
C ALA A 216 18.38 -3.70 27.54
N ILE A 217 19.48 -4.29 28.03
CA ILE A 217 20.82 -3.67 27.97
C ILE A 217 21.91 -4.67 27.58
N SER A 218 22.96 -4.17 26.92
CA SER A 218 24.18 -4.92 26.58
C SER A 218 23.91 -6.25 25.83
N LEU A 219 23.24 -6.14 24.67
CA LEU A 219 22.92 -7.27 23.81
C LEU A 219 23.92 -7.38 22.66
N ASP A 220 24.36 -8.59 22.36
CA ASP A 220 25.19 -8.88 21.18
C ASP A 220 24.33 -9.49 20.07
N VAL A 221 24.45 -8.97 18.84
CA VAL A 221 23.83 -9.53 17.63
C VAL A 221 24.92 -10.01 16.70
N THR A 222 24.90 -11.30 16.39
CA THR A 222 25.84 -11.94 15.44
C THR A 222 25.11 -12.22 14.13
N LEU A 223 25.67 -11.77 13.00
CA LEU A 223 25.16 -12.10 11.67
C LEU A 223 26.08 -13.14 11.00
N GLU A 224 25.49 -14.24 10.55
CA GLU A 224 26.14 -15.26 9.74
C GLU A 224 25.43 -15.43 8.39
N ARG A 225 26.20 -15.73 7.35
CA ARG A 225 25.73 -16.06 5.98
C ARG A 225 25.89 -17.56 5.74
N LYS A 226 24.94 -18.19 5.05
CA LYS A 226 25.09 -19.59 4.62
C LYS A 226 26.08 -19.65 3.45
N ASN A 227 27.15 -20.41 3.61
CA ASN A 227 28.19 -20.60 2.59
C ASN A 227 28.12 -22.06 2.09
N SER A 228 27.82 -22.21 0.79
CA SER A 228 27.57 -23.51 0.15
C SER A 228 28.83 -24.36 -0.02
N GLU A 229 30.02 -23.75 -0.19
CA GLU A 229 31.28 -24.50 -0.34
C GLU A 229 31.67 -25.26 0.93
N ILE A 230 31.43 -24.65 2.09
CA ILE A 230 31.73 -25.25 3.40
C ILE A 230 30.53 -26.00 4.01
N GLY A 231 29.35 -25.90 3.40
CA GLY A 231 28.10 -26.53 3.87
C GLY A 231 27.63 -26.01 5.24
N GLY A 232 27.88 -24.74 5.55
CA GLY A 232 27.72 -24.20 6.90
C GLY A 232 27.45 -22.69 6.96
N TRP A 233 27.55 -22.14 8.16
CA TRP A 233 27.42 -20.70 8.43
C TRP A 233 28.81 -20.05 8.50
N GLU A 234 28.94 -18.87 7.90
CA GLU A 234 30.13 -18.03 7.82
C GLU A 234 29.85 -16.70 8.52
N LEU A 235 30.72 -16.29 9.45
CA LEU A 235 30.56 -15.05 10.20
C LEU A 235 30.73 -13.81 9.30
N VAL A 236 29.69 -12.98 9.22
CA VAL A 236 29.72 -11.67 8.55
C VAL A 236 30.19 -10.60 9.54
N GLY A 237 29.65 -10.62 10.76
CA GLY A 237 30.05 -9.69 11.81
C GLY A 237 29.27 -9.86 13.12
N GLN A 238 29.67 -9.06 14.12
CA GLN A 238 28.99 -8.93 15.41
C GLN A 238 28.84 -7.43 15.72
N ASP A 239 27.68 -7.04 16.21
CA ASP A 239 27.33 -5.68 16.65
C ASP A 239 26.77 -5.75 18.08
N THR A 240 26.93 -4.69 18.87
CA THR A 240 26.55 -4.67 20.30
C THR A 240 25.59 -3.52 20.58
N ILE A 241 24.33 -3.87 20.83
CA ILE A 241 23.25 -2.93 21.17
C ILE A 241 23.33 -2.59 22.65
N ILE A 242 23.62 -1.32 22.96
CA ILE A 242 23.83 -0.85 24.33
C ILE A 242 22.52 -0.89 25.15
N VAL A 243 21.41 -0.43 24.56
CA VAL A 243 20.07 -0.39 25.16
C VAL A 243 19.02 -0.64 24.07
N ILE A 244 17.98 -1.43 24.39
CA ILE A 244 16.70 -1.44 23.69
C ILE A 244 15.64 -0.95 24.67
N PRO A 245 14.90 0.14 24.37
CA PRO A 245 13.88 0.66 25.26
C PRO A 245 12.80 -0.36 25.63
N GLY A 246 12.11 -0.14 26.75
CA GLY A 246 10.84 -0.76 27.07
C GLY A 246 9.75 -0.48 26.01
N ALA A 247 8.79 -1.39 25.90
CA ALA A 247 7.58 -1.21 25.11
C ALA A 247 6.63 -0.18 25.76
N SER A 248 5.86 0.49 24.90
CA SER A 248 4.81 1.45 25.32
C SER A 248 3.48 1.10 24.63
N THR A 249 3.00 1.91 23.68
CA THR A 249 1.90 1.53 22.78
C THR A 249 2.37 0.58 21.68
N THR A 250 3.65 0.68 21.31
CA THR A 250 4.38 -0.23 20.39
C THR A 250 5.63 -0.77 21.07
N SER A 251 6.32 -1.72 20.43
CA SER A 251 7.59 -2.26 20.90
C SER A 251 8.72 -1.22 20.92
N GLY A 252 9.50 -1.21 22.01
CA GLY A 252 10.79 -0.54 22.03
C GLY A 252 11.76 -1.33 21.13
N ASN A 253 12.62 -0.65 20.38
CA ASN A 253 13.45 -1.32 19.37
C ASN A 253 14.82 -0.67 19.18
N ALA A 254 15.74 -1.45 18.61
CA ALA A 254 17.02 -0.99 18.08
C ALA A 254 17.39 -1.79 16.83
N ILE A 255 18.39 -1.31 16.07
CA ILE A 255 18.82 -1.93 14.80
C ILE A 255 20.33 -2.20 14.87
N ALA A 256 20.71 -3.47 14.79
CA ALA A 256 22.09 -3.88 14.54
C ALA A 256 22.43 -3.74 13.04
N LYS A 257 23.69 -3.38 12.74
CA LYS A 257 24.16 -3.06 11.39
C LYS A 257 25.39 -3.86 11.00
N PHE A 258 25.33 -4.49 9.84
CA PHE A 258 26.41 -5.28 9.25
C PHE A 258 26.67 -4.81 7.81
N THR A 259 27.85 -5.07 7.27
CA THR A 259 28.17 -4.81 5.86
C THR A 259 28.62 -6.10 5.22
N ASP A 260 28.04 -6.43 4.06
CA ASP A 260 28.43 -7.59 3.25
C ASP A 260 28.52 -7.20 1.77
N ILE A 261 29.05 -8.10 0.95
CA ILE A 261 29.17 -7.97 -0.50
C ILE A 261 29.00 -9.36 -1.13
N HIS A 262 28.24 -9.45 -2.22
CA HIS A 262 28.00 -10.71 -2.93
C HIS A 262 28.44 -10.61 -4.39
N GLY A 263 29.08 -11.66 -4.90
CA GLY A 263 29.68 -11.67 -6.25
C GLY A 263 28.70 -11.94 -7.39
N ASP A 264 27.56 -12.55 -7.07
CA ASP A 264 26.65 -13.15 -8.05
C ASP A 264 25.19 -12.75 -7.77
N LYS A 265 24.36 -12.73 -8.82
CA LYS A 265 22.90 -12.57 -8.77
C LYS A 265 22.26 -13.80 -8.13
N GLY A 266 21.18 -13.62 -7.37
CA GLY A 266 20.45 -14.71 -6.71
C GLY A 266 20.25 -14.52 -5.22
N GLY A 267 20.00 -15.62 -4.51
CA GLY A 267 19.51 -15.63 -3.13
C GLY A 267 20.58 -15.92 -2.07
N VAL A 268 20.93 -14.91 -1.28
CA VAL A 268 21.81 -15.04 -0.10
C VAL A 268 20.96 -15.40 1.11
N ARG A 269 21.33 -16.45 1.86
CA ARG A 269 20.64 -16.84 3.10
C ARG A 269 21.43 -16.37 4.32
N TYR A 270 20.78 -15.63 5.21
CA TYR A 270 21.36 -15.11 6.44
C TYR A 270 20.70 -15.73 7.68
N LYS A 271 21.43 -15.68 8.79
CA LYS A 271 20.98 -15.99 10.12
C LYS A 271 21.53 -14.94 11.09
N ALA A 272 20.64 -14.24 11.78
CA ALA A 272 21.02 -13.37 12.89
C ALA A 272 20.69 -14.07 14.21
N THR A 273 21.65 -14.12 15.13
CA THR A 273 21.47 -14.67 16.48
C THR A 273 21.79 -13.59 17.53
N LEU A 274 20.86 -13.42 18.46
CA LEU A 274 20.85 -12.46 19.56
C LEU A 274 21.33 -13.14 20.85
N LEU A 275 22.14 -12.46 21.66
CA LEU A 275 22.67 -12.95 22.93
C LEU A 275 22.64 -11.84 23.99
N GLY A 276 22.22 -12.18 25.21
CA GLY A 276 22.16 -11.24 26.34
C GLY A 276 21.10 -11.62 27.38
N ASP A 277 20.94 -10.78 28.39
CA ASP A 277 19.87 -10.94 29.40
C ASP A 277 18.51 -10.53 28.79
N GLY A 278 17.44 -11.26 29.13
CA GLY A 278 16.11 -11.08 28.52
C GLY A 278 15.91 -11.76 27.15
N VAL A 279 16.93 -12.46 26.65
CA VAL A 279 16.84 -13.25 25.41
C VAL A 279 16.27 -14.65 25.72
N ASP A 280 15.21 -15.01 25.00
CA ASP A 280 14.57 -16.33 25.07
C ASP A 280 15.15 -17.23 23.98
N THR A 281 15.72 -18.39 24.34
CA THR A 281 16.38 -19.32 23.41
C THR A 281 15.44 -19.96 22.38
N ASN A 282 14.13 -19.75 22.49
CA ASN A 282 13.17 -20.18 21.46
C ASN A 282 12.96 -19.11 20.36
N TYR A 283 13.46 -17.89 20.58
CA TYR A 283 13.31 -16.73 19.69
C TYR A 283 14.61 -15.92 19.55
N ASP A 284 15.76 -16.52 19.93
CA ASP A 284 17.08 -15.89 19.89
C ASP A 284 17.66 -15.76 18.48
N THR A 285 17.02 -16.36 17.48
CA THR A 285 17.55 -16.48 16.12
C THR A 285 16.47 -16.26 15.08
N ILE A 286 16.77 -15.45 14.06
CA ILE A 286 15.99 -15.33 12.82
C ILE A 286 16.84 -15.79 11.63
N GLN A 287 16.22 -16.52 10.70
CA GLN A 287 16.78 -16.81 9.38
C GLN A 287 15.97 -16.06 8.32
N PHE A 288 16.65 -15.48 7.33
CA PHE A 288 16.01 -14.72 6.26
C PHE A 288 16.81 -14.85 4.96
N THR A 289 16.17 -14.50 3.85
CA THR A 289 16.81 -14.43 2.53
C THR A 289 16.99 -12.97 2.11
N VAL A 290 17.98 -12.72 1.26
CA VAL A 290 18.22 -11.45 0.58
C VAL A 290 18.42 -11.77 -0.90
N ALA A 291 17.61 -11.16 -1.76
CA ALA A 291 17.80 -11.24 -3.20
C ALA A 291 18.84 -10.18 -3.63
N VAL A 292 19.97 -10.64 -4.15
CA VAL A 292 20.98 -9.77 -4.77
C VAL A 292 20.70 -9.75 -6.27
N SER A 293 20.55 -8.57 -6.85
CA SER A 293 20.11 -8.39 -8.24
C SER A 293 20.95 -7.35 -8.97
N ASP A 294 20.72 -7.22 -10.27
CA ASP A 294 21.30 -6.18 -11.14
C ASP A 294 20.39 -4.93 -11.22
N ILE A 295 19.18 -5.02 -10.66
CA ILE A 295 18.12 -4.00 -10.67
C ILE A 295 18.48 -2.75 -9.86
N LEU A 296 18.25 -1.56 -10.45
CA LEU A 296 18.41 -0.26 -9.79
C LEU A 296 17.05 0.40 -9.50
N SER A 297 16.70 0.56 -8.23
CA SER A 297 15.46 1.28 -7.85
C SER A 297 15.57 2.77 -8.16
N GLY A 298 14.55 3.30 -8.84
CA GLY A 298 14.45 4.66 -9.34
C GLY A 298 13.48 5.54 -8.53
N GLY A 299 12.97 6.59 -9.19
CA GLY A 299 12.04 7.55 -8.58
C GLY A 299 10.60 7.04 -8.51
N THR A 300 9.81 7.71 -7.66
CA THR A 300 8.36 7.51 -7.55
C THR A 300 7.58 8.62 -8.26
N SER A 301 6.55 8.24 -9.03
CA SER A 301 5.66 9.14 -9.78
C SER A 301 4.20 8.84 -9.43
N PRO A 302 3.32 9.84 -9.22
CA PRO A 302 1.88 9.59 -9.04
C PRO A 302 1.25 9.13 -10.37
N LEU A 303 0.34 8.17 -10.32
CA LEU A 303 -0.62 7.95 -11.40
C LEU A 303 -1.82 8.87 -11.14
N SER A 304 -2.33 9.55 -12.17
CA SER A 304 -3.49 10.43 -12.06
C SER A 304 -4.62 9.89 -12.93
N LEU A 305 -5.58 9.23 -12.27
CA LEU A 305 -6.84 8.77 -12.86
C LEU A 305 -7.98 9.76 -12.54
N SER A 306 -9.20 9.40 -12.94
CA SER A 306 -10.41 10.15 -12.58
C SER A 306 -10.92 9.73 -11.19
N ASP A 307 -11.70 10.58 -10.51
CA ASP A 307 -12.26 10.32 -9.17
C ASP A 307 -13.14 9.05 -9.09
N ASP A 308 -13.67 8.57 -10.23
CA ASP A 308 -14.48 7.34 -10.37
C ASP A 308 -13.75 6.25 -11.21
N GLU A 309 -12.41 6.19 -11.19
CA GLU A 309 -11.62 5.32 -12.07
C GLU A 309 -10.47 4.59 -11.34
N TYR A 310 -10.40 3.26 -11.48
CA TYR A 310 -9.50 2.38 -10.75
C TYR A 310 -8.74 1.40 -11.67
N PRO A 311 -7.45 1.07 -11.42
CA PRO A 311 -6.69 0.15 -12.25
C PRO A 311 -6.99 -1.32 -11.91
N VAL A 312 -7.14 -2.16 -12.94
CA VAL A 312 -7.55 -3.57 -12.81
C VAL A 312 -6.51 -4.58 -13.32
N ALA A 313 -5.61 -4.16 -14.21
CA ALA A 313 -4.47 -4.99 -14.64
C ALA A 313 -3.33 -4.11 -15.18
N PHE A 314 -2.12 -4.69 -15.23
CA PHE A 314 -0.91 -4.03 -15.70
C PHE A 314 -0.15 -4.98 -16.64
N ALA A 315 0.45 -4.44 -17.69
CA ALA A 315 1.34 -5.19 -18.57
C ALA A 315 2.56 -4.33 -18.95
N GLY A 316 3.74 -4.94 -19.02
CA GLY A 316 4.86 -4.32 -19.74
C GLY A 316 4.71 -4.51 -21.24
N ILE A 317 5.37 -3.66 -22.02
CA ILE A 317 5.58 -3.88 -23.45
C ILE A 317 6.69 -2.98 -23.97
N GLY A 318 7.79 -3.57 -24.43
CA GLY A 318 8.93 -2.83 -24.99
C GLY A 318 9.52 -1.83 -24.00
N LYS A 319 9.20 -0.53 -24.14
CA LYS A 319 9.68 0.54 -23.22
C LYS A 319 8.54 1.31 -22.55
N SER A 320 7.33 0.77 -22.65
CA SER A 320 6.11 1.33 -22.09
C SER A 320 5.49 0.34 -21.11
N SER A 321 4.41 0.75 -20.46
CA SER A 321 3.51 -0.17 -19.76
C SER A 321 2.07 0.21 -20.06
N LEU A 322 1.21 -0.80 -20.22
CA LEU A 322 -0.23 -0.63 -20.35
C LEU A 322 -0.86 -0.77 -18.96
N VAL A 323 -1.62 0.24 -18.55
CA VAL A 323 -2.50 0.18 -17.38
C VAL A 323 -3.93 0.02 -17.87
N PHE A 324 -4.59 -1.05 -17.45
CA PHE A 324 -6.01 -1.26 -17.70
C PHE A 324 -6.82 -0.69 -16.54
N THR A 325 -7.88 0.07 -16.83
CA THR A 325 -8.71 0.74 -15.82
C THR A 325 -10.20 0.47 -16.02
N GLU A 326 -10.93 0.36 -14.92
CA GLU A 326 -12.39 0.38 -14.89
C GLU A 326 -12.90 1.80 -14.62
N THR A 327 -13.98 2.18 -15.29
CA THR A 327 -14.79 3.36 -14.93
C THR A 327 -16.25 3.10 -15.33
N LYS A 328 -17.14 2.95 -14.35
CA LYS A 328 -18.61 2.90 -14.52
C LYS A 328 -19.12 1.75 -15.41
N GLY A 329 -18.41 0.62 -15.40
CA GLY A 329 -18.66 -0.57 -16.22
C GLY A 329 -17.97 -0.55 -17.59
N GLU A 330 -17.21 0.50 -17.90
CA GLU A 330 -16.37 0.58 -19.10
C GLU A 330 -14.92 0.17 -18.75
N LEU A 331 -14.32 -0.71 -19.56
CA LEU A 331 -12.92 -1.12 -19.47
C LEU A 331 -12.10 -0.29 -20.45
N HIS A 332 -11.02 0.31 -19.97
CA HIS A 332 -10.09 1.14 -20.74
C HIS A 332 -8.66 0.60 -20.65
N VAL A 333 -7.81 1.01 -21.59
CA VAL A 333 -6.35 0.84 -21.53
C VAL A 333 -5.62 2.16 -21.76
N ARG A 334 -4.54 2.38 -20.99
CA ARG A 334 -3.70 3.58 -20.98
C ARG A 334 -2.25 3.19 -21.19
N SER A 335 -1.59 3.69 -22.25
CA SER A 335 -0.15 3.51 -22.41
C SER A 335 0.61 4.56 -21.60
N LEU A 336 1.58 4.13 -20.79
CA LEU A 336 2.55 4.95 -20.09
C LEU A 336 3.88 4.93 -20.86
N SER A 337 4.52 6.09 -21.00
CA SER A 337 5.89 6.17 -21.52
C SER A 337 6.93 5.60 -20.55
N SER A 338 8.18 5.47 -21.02
CA SER A 338 9.36 5.20 -20.17
C SER A 338 9.54 6.19 -19.00
N ASP A 339 8.97 7.38 -19.13
CA ASP A 339 9.04 8.46 -18.13
C ASP A 339 7.78 8.47 -17.24
N LEU A 340 6.96 7.41 -17.31
CA LEU A 340 5.69 7.20 -16.61
C LEU A 340 4.62 8.26 -16.92
N THR A 341 4.65 8.85 -18.11
CA THR A 341 3.65 9.82 -18.57
C THR A 341 2.57 9.12 -19.42
N LEU A 342 1.30 9.31 -19.09
CA LEU A 342 0.17 8.79 -19.87
C LEU A 342 0.17 9.38 -21.30
N LEU A 343 0.13 8.48 -22.30
CA LEU A 343 0.20 8.78 -23.73
C LEU A 343 -1.14 8.63 -24.45
N THR A 344 -1.94 7.65 -24.04
CA THR A 344 -3.21 7.27 -24.68
C THR A 344 -4.27 6.87 -23.65
N ASP A 345 -5.52 6.95 -24.08
CA ASP A 345 -6.70 6.39 -23.43
C ASP A 345 -7.51 5.73 -24.55
N THR A 346 -7.83 4.44 -24.39
CA THR A 346 -8.57 3.64 -25.37
C THR A 346 -9.61 2.80 -24.66
N LEU A 347 -10.89 3.07 -24.95
CA LEU A 347 -12.01 2.22 -24.56
C LEU A 347 -11.86 0.83 -25.20
N VAL A 348 -11.79 -0.20 -24.37
CA VAL A 348 -11.69 -1.61 -24.75
C VAL A 348 -13.08 -2.23 -24.86
N ASP A 349 -13.93 -2.02 -23.85
CA ASP A 349 -15.32 -2.49 -23.82
C ASP A 349 -16.19 -1.54 -22.99
N ALA A 350 -17.42 -1.28 -23.42
CA ALA A 350 -18.41 -0.45 -22.71
C ALA A 350 -19.36 -1.28 -21.81
N ASN A 351 -19.18 -2.61 -21.74
CA ASN A 351 -20.02 -3.52 -20.97
C ASN A 351 -19.16 -4.58 -20.25
N TRP A 352 -18.12 -4.14 -19.53
CA TRP A 352 -17.17 -5.06 -18.90
C TRP A 352 -17.85 -6.00 -17.89
N GLY A 353 -17.36 -7.24 -17.86
CA GLY A 353 -17.91 -8.35 -17.09
C GLY A 353 -17.40 -8.44 -15.66
N GLY A 354 -16.15 -8.01 -15.42
CA GLY A 354 -15.43 -8.10 -14.13
C GLY A 354 -14.12 -8.90 -14.21
N GLU A 355 -13.94 -9.71 -15.26
CA GLU A 355 -12.72 -10.54 -15.46
C GLU A 355 -11.79 -9.90 -16.48
N LEU A 356 -10.47 -10.02 -16.29
CA LEU A 356 -9.44 -9.64 -17.25
C LEU A 356 -8.15 -10.44 -16.99
N THR A 357 -7.57 -11.02 -18.03
CA THR A 357 -6.17 -11.50 -18.06
C THR A 357 -5.41 -10.80 -19.18
N VAL A 358 -4.13 -10.54 -18.96
CA VAL A 358 -3.21 -9.82 -19.87
C VAL A 358 -1.86 -10.52 -19.91
N PHE A 359 -1.26 -10.65 -21.10
CA PHE A 359 -0.05 -11.43 -21.32
C PHE A 359 0.85 -10.77 -22.38
N GLU A 360 2.15 -10.61 -22.13
CA GLU A 360 3.10 -10.12 -23.13
C GLU A 360 3.54 -11.26 -24.08
N ARG A 361 3.22 -11.12 -25.36
CA ARG A 361 3.52 -12.10 -26.41
C ARG A 361 4.96 -11.98 -26.89
N SER A 362 5.55 -13.10 -27.29
CA SER A 362 6.91 -13.14 -27.86
C SER A 362 7.12 -12.29 -29.13
N ASP A 363 6.04 -11.86 -29.81
CA ASP A 363 6.08 -10.98 -30.98
C ASP A 363 5.91 -9.47 -30.67
N GLY A 364 5.92 -9.07 -29.40
CA GLY A 364 5.91 -7.67 -28.97
C GLY A 364 4.53 -7.01 -28.99
N LEU A 365 3.51 -7.76 -28.56
CA LEU A 365 2.12 -7.31 -28.38
C LEU A 365 1.60 -7.83 -27.03
N VAL A 366 0.77 -7.05 -26.32
CA VAL A 366 0.05 -7.56 -25.14
C VAL A 366 -1.24 -8.21 -25.63
N HIS A 367 -1.44 -9.50 -25.40
CA HIS A 367 -2.75 -10.14 -25.56
C HIS A 367 -3.62 -9.86 -24.33
N ALA A 368 -4.94 -9.76 -24.51
CA ALA A 368 -5.87 -9.71 -23.40
C ALA A 368 -7.14 -10.50 -23.70
N ALA A 369 -7.69 -11.12 -22.66
CA ALA A 369 -9.01 -11.75 -22.67
C ALA A 369 -9.82 -11.27 -21.46
N TRP A 370 -11.07 -10.89 -21.68
CA TRP A 370 -11.94 -10.34 -20.64
C TRP A 370 -13.38 -10.84 -20.81
N THR A 371 -14.15 -10.83 -19.72
CA THR A 371 -15.59 -11.09 -19.81
C THR A 371 -16.35 -9.84 -20.26
N SER A 372 -17.33 -10.02 -21.12
CA SER A 372 -18.18 -8.97 -21.69
C SER A 372 -19.66 -9.29 -21.48
N ARG A 373 -20.47 -8.27 -21.18
CA ARG A 373 -21.91 -8.38 -20.87
C ARG A 373 -22.75 -8.06 -22.09
N VAL A 374 -22.93 -9.02 -23.00
CA VAL A 374 -23.64 -8.82 -24.27
C VAL A 374 -25.14 -9.14 -24.17
N GLN A 375 -26.02 -8.33 -24.77
CA GLN A 375 -27.47 -8.54 -24.70
C GLN A 375 -28.02 -9.26 -25.95
N ASN A 376 -28.83 -10.29 -25.77
CA ASN A 376 -29.44 -11.04 -26.86
C ASN A 376 -30.72 -10.38 -27.42
N GLN A 377 -31.24 -10.90 -28.54
CA GLN A 377 -32.46 -10.39 -29.21
C GLN A 377 -33.76 -10.51 -28.38
N LEU A 378 -33.73 -11.24 -27.26
CA LEU A 378 -34.84 -11.39 -26.31
C LEU A 378 -34.65 -10.52 -25.06
N GLY A 379 -33.59 -9.70 -25.01
CA GLY A 379 -33.27 -8.81 -23.89
C GLY A 379 -32.52 -9.45 -22.72
N SER A 380 -32.14 -10.73 -22.81
CA SER A 380 -31.34 -11.37 -21.74
C SER A 380 -29.87 -10.98 -21.86
N SER A 381 -29.26 -10.62 -20.74
CA SER A 381 -27.80 -10.43 -20.61
C SER A 381 -27.08 -11.78 -20.64
N LEU A 382 -25.94 -11.80 -21.33
CA LEU A 382 -25.05 -12.94 -21.47
C LEU A 382 -23.66 -12.57 -20.92
N ASN A 383 -22.97 -13.52 -20.31
CA ASN A 383 -21.51 -13.51 -20.16
C ASN A 383 -20.92 -14.10 -21.46
N ASP A 384 -19.96 -13.40 -22.03
CA ASP A 384 -19.18 -13.78 -23.21
C ASP A 384 -17.70 -13.49 -22.95
N VAL A 385 -16.78 -14.09 -23.70
CA VAL A 385 -15.34 -13.81 -23.58
C VAL A 385 -14.85 -13.13 -24.87
N ALA A 386 -14.42 -11.89 -24.71
CA ALA A 386 -13.85 -11.06 -25.75
C ALA A 386 -12.32 -11.05 -25.64
N MET A 387 -11.65 -10.98 -26.79
CA MET A 387 -10.20 -11.13 -26.89
C MET A 387 -9.64 -10.15 -27.93
N THR A 388 -8.44 -9.63 -27.69
CA THR A 388 -7.72 -8.75 -28.64
C THR A 388 -6.23 -8.67 -28.27
N SER A 389 -5.45 -7.95 -29.07
CA SER A 389 -4.07 -7.59 -28.71
C SER A 389 -3.81 -6.09 -28.85
N PHE A 390 -2.85 -5.59 -28.07
CA PHE A 390 -2.45 -4.20 -27.99
C PHE A 390 -0.97 -4.02 -28.33
N SER A 391 -0.67 -2.92 -29.02
CA SER A 391 0.72 -2.45 -29.21
C SER A 391 1.22 -1.62 -28.03
N GLU A 392 2.54 -1.36 -27.98
CA GLU A 392 3.22 -0.47 -27.02
C GLU A 392 2.47 0.85 -26.76
N THR A 393 1.85 1.42 -27.80
CA THR A 393 1.11 2.69 -27.73
C THR A 393 -0.34 2.58 -27.20
N GLY A 394 -0.78 1.40 -26.78
CA GLY A 394 -2.16 1.11 -26.38
C GLY A 394 -3.16 1.01 -27.55
N GLN A 395 -2.68 0.99 -28.81
CA GLN A 395 -3.57 0.77 -29.96
C GLN A 395 -4.01 -0.70 -30.01
N MET A 396 -5.33 -0.91 -30.00
CA MET A 396 -6.03 -2.18 -29.97
C MET A 396 -6.28 -2.74 -31.38
N LEU A 397 -6.14 -4.06 -31.55
CA LEU A 397 -6.57 -4.81 -32.75
C LEU A 397 -8.10 -5.05 -32.77
N PRO A 398 -8.69 -5.54 -33.88
CA PRO A 398 -10.12 -5.83 -33.93
C PRO A 398 -10.52 -6.92 -32.93
N VAL A 399 -11.34 -6.56 -31.94
CA VAL A 399 -11.86 -7.48 -30.91
C VAL A 399 -12.62 -8.64 -31.56
N HIS A 400 -12.38 -9.86 -31.07
CA HIS A 400 -13.13 -11.05 -31.46
C HIS A 400 -13.62 -11.84 -30.24
N HIS A 401 -14.68 -12.62 -30.48
CA HIS A 401 -15.40 -13.39 -29.47
C HIS A 401 -15.46 -14.84 -29.97
N HIS A 402 -14.92 -15.81 -29.24
CA HIS A 402 -14.78 -17.19 -29.75
C HIS A 402 -15.64 -18.22 -29.02
N LEU A 403 -15.76 -18.09 -27.69
CA LEU A 403 -16.58 -18.96 -26.85
C LEU A 403 -18.09 -18.77 -27.14
N THR A 404 -18.93 -19.56 -26.47
CA THR A 404 -20.39 -19.49 -26.63
C THR A 404 -21.00 -18.66 -25.50
N PRO A 405 -21.65 -17.50 -25.78
CA PRO A 405 -22.22 -16.66 -24.74
C PRO A 405 -23.26 -17.40 -23.89
N ILE A 406 -23.12 -17.33 -22.56
CA ILE A 406 -23.95 -18.01 -21.56
C ILE A 406 -24.89 -16.98 -20.92
N LYS A 407 -26.14 -17.31 -20.60
CA LYS A 407 -26.98 -16.38 -19.81
C LYS A 407 -26.44 -16.31 -18.38
N LEU A 408 -26.38 -15.12 -17.78
CA LEU A 408 -25.94 -14.95 -16.39
C LEU A 408 -26.78 -15.77 -15.37
N SER A 409 -28.02 -16.13 -15.72
CA SER A 409 -28.89 -17.01 -14.92
C SER A 409 -28.69 -18.52 -15.18
N GLU A 410 -27.71 -18.89 -16.01
CA GLU A 410 -27.44 -20.26 -16.49
C GLU A 410 -25.95 -20.65 -16.42
N GLY A 411 -25.04 -19.70 -16.20
CA GLY A 411 -23.60 -19.94 -16.05
C GLY A 411 -22.74 -18.73 -16.44
N GLN A 412 -21.42 -18.85 -16.29
CA GLN A 412 -20.43 -17.85 -16.72
C GLN A 412 -19.04 -18.47 -16.93
N TYR A 413 -18.22 -17.82 -17.75
CA TYR A 413 -16.76 -17.95 -17.73
C TYR A 413 -16.16 -16.96 -16.74
N TRP A 414 -15.11 -17.37 -16.01
CA TRP A 414 -14.40 -16.58 -15.00
C TRP A 414 -13.01 -17.18 -14.70
N GLY A 415 -12.18 -16.47 -13.94
CA GLY A 415 -10.84 -16.88 -13.54
C GLY A 415 -9.98 -17.27 -14.74
N LEU A 416 -9.85 -16.34 -15.69
CA LEU A 416 -9.19 -16.55 -16.98
C LEU A 416 -7.67 -16.38 -16.87
N ASP A 417 -6.91 -17.14 -17.65
CA ASP A 417 -5.45 -16.97 -17.77
C ASP A 417 -4.91 -17.33 -19.16
N LEU A 418 -3.73 -16.80 -19.51
CA LEU A 418 -3.09 -16.88 -20.83
C LEU A 418 -1.64 -17.36 -20.75
N SER A 419 -1.30 -18.36 -21.57
CA SER A 419 0.07 -18.87 -21.72
C SER A 419 0.50 -19.02 -23.19
N GLU A 420 1.81 -18.95 -23.46
CA GLU A 420 2.43 -19.14 -24.78
C GLU A 420 3.61 -20.13 -24.68
N GLU A 421 3.68 -21.09 -25.62
CA GLU A 421 4.89 -21.87 -25.91
C GLU A 421 5.11 -21.89 -27.43
N ASP A 422 6.31 -21.51 -27.91
CA ASP A 422 6.70 -21.58 -29.34
C ASP A 422 5.69 -20.91 -30.33
N GLY A 423 4.95 -19.87 -29.88
CA GLY A 423 3.89 -19.20 -30.64
C GLY A 423 2.55 -19.95 -30.69
N LEU A 424 2.37 -20.99 -29.87
CA LEU A 424 1.08 -21.60 -29.54
C LEU A 424 0.53 -20.94 -28.28
N TYR A 425 -0.55 -20.18 -28.44
CA TYR A 425 -1.27 -19.51 -27.36
C TYR A 425 -2.37 -20.39 -26.81
N VAL A 426 -2.56 -20.35 -25.49
CA VAL A 426 -3.66 -21.02 -24.79
C VAL A 426 -4.36 -20.01 -23.88
N LEU A 427 -5.69 -19.94 -23.98
CA LEU A 427 -6.54 -19.31 -22.97
C LEU A 427 -7.14 -20.45 -22.13
N SER A 428 -6.90 -20.38 -20.83
CA SER A 428 -7.45 -21.27 -19.80
C SER A 428 -8.48 -20.53 -18.94
N GLY A 429 -9.32 -21.26 -18.22
CA GLY A 429 -10.16 -20.68 -17.18
C GLY A 429 -11.23 -21.61 -16.62
N TYR A 430 -12.07 -21.07 -15.75
CA TYR A 430 -13.25 -21.74 -15.23
C TYR A 430 -14.48 -21.51 -16.11
N TYR A 431 -15.22 -22.59 -16.39
CA TYR A 431 -16.54 -22.58 -17.02
C TYR A 431 -17.57 -23.14 -16.05
N ARG A 432 -18.39 -22.27 -15.47
CA ARG A 432 -19.53 -22.66 -14.63
C ARG A 432 -20.80 -22.74 -15.47
N ASN A 433 -21.51 -23.85 -15.36
CA ASN A 433 -22.74 -24.13 -16.08
C ASN A 433 -23.78 -24.74 -15.12
N ILE A 434 -24.95 -24.09 -15.06
CA ILE A 434 -26.05 -24.37 -14.14
C ILE A 434 -27.22 -25.07 -14.87
N SER A 435 -27.27 -25.03 -16.20
CA SER A 435 -28.45 -25.37 -17.02
C SER A 435 -28.14 -26.38 -18.14
N THR A 436 -27.58 -27.53 -17.77
CA THR A 436 -27.26 -28.60 -18.73
C THR A 436 -28.52 -29.30 -19.22
N GLY A 437 -28.87 -29.10 -20.49
CA GLY A 437 -29.86 -29.91 -21.23
C GLY A 437 -31.32 -29.79 -20.74
N GLY A 438 -31.63 -28.83 -19.87
CA GLY A 438 -32.93 -28.67 -19.22
C GLY A 438 -33.04 -29.31 -17.83
N SER A 439 -31.95 -29.87 -17.32
CA SER A 439 -31.75 -30.12 -15.88
C SER A 439 -31.00 -28.93 -15.26
N TRP A 440 -31.38 -28.57 -14.03
CA TRP A 440 -30.62 -27.66 -13.19
C TRP A 440 -29.57 -28.46 -12.43
N SER A 441 -28.31 -28.21 -12.74
CA SER A 441 -27.14 -28.87 -12.15
C SER A 441 -25.99 -27.87 -12.21
N ASP A 442 -25.64 -27.29 -11.07
CA ASP A 442 -24.48 -26.40 -10.99
C ASP A 442 -23.20 -27.23 -11.11
N THR A 443 -22.35 -26.87 -12.06
CA THR A 443 -21.14 -27.61 -12.42
C THR A 443 -20.08 -26.64 -12.92
N THR A 444 -18.98 -26.51 -12.18
CA THR A 444 -17.77 -25.81 -12.66
C THR A 444 -16.83 -26.82 -13.33
N SER A 445 -16.14 -26.40 -14.38
CA SER A 445 -15.16 -27.18 -15.15
C SER A 445 -13.96 -26.31 -15.49
N LEU A 446 -12.76 -26.88 -15.55
CA LEU A 446 -11.61 -26.22 -16.16
C LEU A 446 -11.65 -26.42 -17.67
N PHE A 447 -11.52 -25.35 -18.45
CA PHE A 447 -11.46 -25.40 -19.90
C PHE A 447 -10.19 -24.76 -20.45
N SER A 448 -9.82 -25.12 -21.68
CA SER A 448 -8.93 -24.30 -22.50
C SER A 448 -9.40 -24.18 -23.96
N ILE A 449 -8.87 -23.16 -24.65
CA ILE A 449 -8.82 -23.04 -26.11
C ILE A 449 -7.40 -22.68 -26.54
N GLN A 450 -6.96 -23.15 -27.71
CA GLN A 450 -5.61 -22.93 -28.23
C GLN A 450 -5.61 -22.28 -29.62
N SER A 451 -4.59 -21.48 -29.95
CA SER A 451 -4.40 -20.88 -31.29
C SER A 451 -2.92 -20.60 -31.61
N THR A 452 -2.52 -20.84 -32.85
CA THR A 452 -1.22 -20.40 -33.43
C THR A 452 -1.28 -19.03 -34.11
N ASN A 453 -2.38 -18.31 -33.94
CA ASN A 453 -2.60 -16.96 -34.44
C ASN A 453 -3.76 -16.35 -33.62
N PRO A 454 -3.49 -15.76 -32.44
CA PRO A 454 -4.53 -15.42 -31.48
C PRO A 454 -5.42 -14.28 -31.95
N ASP A 455 -4.94 -13.45 -32.89
CA ASP A 455 -5.66 -12.32 -33.50
C ASP A 455 -6.72 -12.72 -34.55
N LEU A 456 -6.87 -14.02 -34.83
CA LEU A 456 -7.83 -14.55 -35.80
C LEU A 456 -8.77 -15.58 -35.15
N LYS A 457 -10.03 -15.17 -34.91
CA LYS A 457 -11.11 -16.04 -34.40
C LYS A 457 -11.10 -17.46 -34.99
N GLU A 458 -11.08 -17.57 -36.31
CA GLU A 458 -11.21 -18.86 -37.03
C GLU A 458 -9.99 -19.80 -36.84
N ASN A 459 -8.94 -19.36 -36.13
CA ASN A 459 -7.75 -20.15 -35.81
C ASN A 459 -7.75 -20.70 -34.37
N TRP A 460 -8.69 -20.28 -33.51
CA TRP A 460 -8.87 -20.83 -32.17
C TRP A 460 -9.61 -22.18 -32.20
N SER A 461 -9.16 -23.13 -31.37
CA SER A 461 -9.79 -24.45 -31.22
C SER A 461 -11.20 -24.37 -30.63
N SER A 462 -12.00 -25.43 -30.80
CA SER A 462 -13.15 -25.63 -29.90
C SER A 462 -12.67 -25.72 -28.45
N PRO A 463 -13.47 -25.27 -27.46
CA PRO A 463 -13.13 -25.46 -26.06
C PRO A 463 -13.11 -26.93 -25.66
N VAL A 464 -12.13 -27.30 -24.86
CA VAL A 464 -11.96 -28.64 -24.25
C VAL A 464 -12.09 -28.48 -22.75
N ASN A 465 -12.97 -29.25 -22.10
CA ASN A 465 -13.04 -29.32 -20.64
C ASN A 465 -12.08 -30.41 -20.16
N HIS A 466 -11.04 -30.04 -19.41
CA HIS A 466 -10.02 -30.96 -18.93
C HIS A 466 -10.45 -31.66 -17.64
N LEU A 467 -10.97 -30.89 -16.69
CA LEU A 467 -11.54 -31.36 -15.42
C LEU A 467 -12.98 -30.84 -15.26
N VAL A 468 -13.83 -31.60 -14.56
CA VAL A 468 -15.28 -31.36 -14.48
C VAL A 468 -15.83 -31.67 -13.07
N ASN A 469 -16.81 -30.88 -12.64
CA ASN A 469 -17.37 -30.89 -11.28
C ASN A 469 -16.36 -30.45 -10.21
N ILE A 470 -15.53 -29.45 -10.53
CA ILE A 470 -14.75 -28.73 -9.50
C ILE A 470 -15.75 -28.01 -8.59
N ASP A 471 -15.64 -28.19 -7.27
CA ASP A 471 -16.50 -27.47 -6.33
C ASP A 471 -15.87 -26.12 -5.97
N ILE A 472 -16.12 -25.09 -6.78
CA ILE A 472 -15.68 -23.72 -6.51
C ILE A 472 -16.62 -22.71 -7.18
N HIS A 473 -16.91 -21.62 -6.47
CA HIS A 473 -17.83 -20.56 -6.89
C HIS A 473 -17.07 -19.27 -7.23
N PRO A 474 -17.47 -18.50 -8.26
CA PRO A 474 -16.79 -17.26 -8.70
C PRO A 474 -16.72 -16.09 -7.69
N ASN A 475 -17.16 -16.29 -6.46
CA ASN A 475 -17.07 -15.29 -5.38
C ASN A 475 -16.05 -15.70 -4.31
N ASP A 476 -15.65 -16.98 -4.30
CA ASP A 476 -14.95 -17.65 -3.22
C ASP A 476 -13.59 -18.20 -3.70
N GLY A 477 -13.19 -17.84 -4.92
CA GLY A 477 -11.95 -18.29 -5.57
C GLY A 477 -11.39 -17.29 -6.57
N ASP A 478 -10.07 -17.32 -6.69
CA ASP A 478 -9.20 -16.50 -7.52
C ASP A 478 -9.16 -16.97 -8.99
N PRO A 479 -8.56 -16.18 -9.90
CA PRO A 479 -8.08 -16.70 -11.17
C PRO A 479 -7.14 -17.89 -10.99
N LEU A 480 -7.23 -18.86 -11.90
CA LEU A 480 -6.24 -19.92 -12.00
C LEU A 480 -4.93 -19.36 -12.59
N SER A 481 -3.81 -20.05 -12.38
CA SER A 481 -2.54 -19.73 -13.07
C SER A 481 -2.11 -20.91 -13.95
N SER A 482 -1.64 -20.61 -15.15
CA SER A 482 -1.37 -21.60 -16.21
C SER A 482 -0.05 -21.37 -16.93
N ILE A 483 0.65 -22.46 -17.25
CA ILE A 483 1.79 -22.45 -18.18
C ILE A 483 1.69 -23.62 -19.15
N LEU A 484 2.19 -23.42 -20.37
CA LEU A 484 2.32 -24.46 -21.39
C LEU A 484 3.79 -24.86 -21.49
N LEU A 485 4.09 -26.16 -21.38
CA LEU A 485 5.46 -26.69 -21.43
C LEU A 485 5.50 -28.10 -22.03
N ASP A 486 6.38 -28.33 -23.01
CA ASP A 486 6.49 -29.58 -23.78
C ASP A 486 5.15 -30.00 -24.46
N GLY A 487 4.23 -29.05 -24.66
CA GLY A 487 2.85 -29.28 -25.10
C GLY A 487 1.89 -29.87 -24.05
N GLU A 488 2.31 -30.02 -22.79
CA GLU A 488 1.41 -30.23 -21.65
C GLU A 488 1.01 -28.88 -21.05
N LEU A 489 -0.29 -28.70 -20.76
CA LEU A 489 -0.81 -27.55 -20.04
C LEU A 489 -0.78 -27.87 -18.55
N HIS A 490 -0.15 -27.00 -17.77
CA HIS A 490 -0.04 -27.07 -16.32
C HIS A 490 -0.93 -26.00 -15.70
N LEU A 491 -1.71 -26.35 -14.67
CA LEU A 491 -2.67 -25.47 -14.00
C LEU A 491 -2.51 -25.53 -12.48
N LEU A 492 -2.43 -24.37 -11.84
CA LEU A 492 -2.80 -24.18 -10.44
C LEU A 492 -4.22 -23.62 -10.38
N TYR A 493 -5.13 -24.33 -9.72
CA TYR A 493 -6.53 -23.96 -9.60
C TYR A 493 -7.05 -24.26 -8.19
N GLN A 494 -8.03 -23.50 -7.72
CA GLN A 494 -8.69 -23.72 -6.42
C GLN A 494 -9.91 -24.64 -6.52
N GLU A 495 -10.15 -25.37 -5.44
CA GLU A 495 -11.30 -26.25 -5.20
C GLU A 495 -11.62 -26.30 -3.70
N MET A 496 -12.90 -26.29 -3.33
CA MET A 496 -13.34 -26.43 -1.94
C MET A 496 -13.03 -27.84 -1.43
N ARG A 497 -12.40 -27.93 -0.26
CA ARG A 497 -12.03 -29.20 0.39
C ARG A 497 -12.84 -29.39 1.67
N ASP A 498 -13.60 -30.49 1.73
CA ASP A 498 -14.39 -30.95 2.88
C ASP A 498 -13.66 -32.00 3.75
N ASP A 499 -12.36 -32.20 3.50
CA ASP A 499 -11.65 -33.39 3.98
C ASP A 499 -11.50 -33.47 5.52
N VAL A 500 -11.30 -34.71 5.99
CA VAL A 500 -10.98 -35.25 7.34
C VAL A 500 -11.39 -34.43 8.58
N SER A 501 -10.97 -33.17 8.67
CA SER A 501 -11.52 -32.12 9.54
C SER A 501 -13.05 -31.98 9.46
N GLY A 502 -13.61 -31.93 8.25
CA GLY A 502 -15.02 -31.56 8.03
C GLY A 502 -15.31 -30.06 8.17
N GLU A 503 -14.32 -29.23 7.82
CA GLU A 503 -14.42 -27.77 7.72
C GLU A 503 -14.17 -27.39 6.25
N ASP A 504 -15.16 -26.75 5.61
CA ASP A 504 -15.10 -26.35 4.20
C ASP A 504 -14.11 -25.20 4.02
N ARG A 505 -13.12 -25.37 3.14
CA ARG A 505 -12.07 -24.37 2.90
C ARG A 505 -11.56 -24.37 1.45
N VAL A 506 -11.05 -23.23 1.00
CA VAL A 506 -10.39 -23.10 -0.31
C VAL A 506 -9.05 -23.83 -0.30
N GLY A 507 -8.93 -24.90 -1.08
CA GLY A 507 -7.69 -25.65 -1.28
C GLY A 507 -7.09 -25.38 -2.65
N LEU A 508 -5.76 -25.41 -2.74
CA LEU A 508 -5.05 -25.28 -4.01
C LEU A 508 -4.70 -26.65 -4.59
N MET A 509 -4.98 -26.81 -5.88
CA MET A 509 -4.82 -28.02 -6.66
C MET A 509 -3.91 -27.77 -7.87
N TYR A 510 -2.97 -28.68 -8.10
CA TYR A 510 -2.14 -28.72 -9.29
C TYR A 510 -2.60 -29.86 -10.21
N ALA A 511 -2.85 -29.54 -11.48
CA ALA A 511 -3.19 -30.54 -12.50
C ALA A 511 -2.44 -30.27 -13.80
N ARG A 512 -2.24 -31.32 -14.61
CA ARG A 512 -1.66 -31.19 -15.95
C ARG A 512 -2.12 -32.27 -16.92
N GLY A 513 -2.00 -31.97 -18.21
CA GLY A 513 -2.18 -32.93 -19.29
C GLY A 513 -2.15 -32.27 -20.67
N MET A 514 -2.40 -33.06 -21.72
CA MET A 514 -2.36 -32.54 -23.09
C MET A 514 -3.63 -31.72 -23.40
N LEU A 515 -3.46 -30.62 -24.14
CA LEU A 515 -4.53 -29.71 -24.60
C LEU A 515 -5.68 -30.39 -25.38
N GLY A 516 -5.41 -31.56 -25.98
CA GLY A 516 -6.41 -32.35 -26.70
C GLY A 516 -7.17 -33.39 -25.87
N GLU A 517 -6.84 -33.54 -24.58
CA GLU A 517 -7.38 -34.61 -23.72
C GLU A 517 -8.37 -34.09 -22.66
N THR A 518 -9.35 -34.93 -22.33
CA THR A 518 -10.31 -34.72 -21.22
C THR A 518 -10.00 -35.69 -20.08
N ASP A 519 -10.58 -35.46 -18.91
CA ASP A 519 -10.50 -36.36 -17.76
C ASP A 519 -9.05 -36.59 -17.28
N TRP A 520 -8.26 -35.50 -17.20
CA TRP A 520 -6.84 -35.54 -16.86
C TRP A 520 -6.57 -36.32 -15.56
N SER A 521 -5.74 -37.35 -15.67
CA SER A 521 -5.46 -38.27 -14.55
C SER A 521 -4.38 -37.79 -13.56
N TYR A 522 -3.66 -36.71 -13.89
CA TYR A 522 -2.66 -36.11 -13.00
C TYR A 522 -3.27 -34.90 -12.29
N GLN A 523 -3.63 -35.11 -11.03
CA GLN A 523 -4.15 -34.11 -10.10
C GLN A 523 -3.48 -34.34 -8.74
N LEU A 524 -3.03 -33.28 -8.09
CA LEU A 524 -2.43 -33.29 -6.76
C LEU A 524 -2.94 -32.08 -5.98
N SER A 525 -3.26 -32.26 -4.70
CA SER A 525 -3.46 -31.13 -3.81
C SER A 525 -2.12 -30.61 -3.31
N VAL A 526 -1.96 -29.28 -3.26
CA VAL A 526 -0.68 -28.62 -2.98
C VAL A 526 -0.75 -27.58 -1.86
N GLY A 527 -1.94 -27.04 -1.54
CA GLY A 527 -2.13 -26.07 -0.46
C GLY A 527 -3.53 -26.12 0.17
N ASP A 528 -3.65 -25.54 1.36
CA ASP A 528 -4.88 -25.44 2.17
C ASP A 528 -5.02 -23.99 2.69
N TYR A 529 -6.21 -23.37 2.58
CA TYR A 529 -6.41 -21.93 2.80
C TYR A 529 -5.50 -21.08 1.89
N ALA A 530 -5.47 -21.42 0.61
CA ALA A 530 -4.46 -20.95 -0.34
C ALA A 530 -5.05 -20.04 -1.43
N SER A 531 -4.44 -18.86 -1.63
CA SER A 531 -4.88 -17.79 -2.53
C SER A 531 -3.74 -17.18 -3.37
N SER A 532 -4.10 -16.37 -4.36
CA SER A 532 -3.18 -15.70 -5.30
C SER A 532 -2.11 -16.66 -5.89
N PRO A 533 -2.52 -17.75 -6.57
CA PRO A 533 -1.60 -18.73 -7.13
C PRO A 533 -0.83 -18.17 -8.34
N GLN A 534 0.45 -18.47 -8.42
CA GLN A 534 1.34 -18.05 -9.50
C GLN A 534 2.21 -19.21 -10.00
N LEU A 535 2.31 -19.35 -11.32
CA LEU A 535 3.24 -20.25 -12.03
C LEU A 535 4.20 -19.44 -12.91
N GLY A 536 5.40 -19.95 -13.08
CA GLY A 536 6.38 -19.46 -14.06
C GLY A 536 7.34 -20.56 -14.48
N VAL A 537 8.12 -20.35 -15.53
CA VAL A 537 9.08 -21.33 -16.06
C VAL A 537 10.42 -20.68 -16.37
N LEU A 538 11.51 -21.38 -16.06
CA LEU A 538 12.86 -20.99 -16.47
C LEU A 538 13.56 -22.15 -17.17
N ASN A 539 14.10 -21.88 -18.37
CA ASN A 539 15.00 -22.80 -19.07
C ASN A 539 16.43 -22.55 -18.60
N VAL A 540 17.04 -23.52 -17.92
CA VAL A 540 18.39 -23.38 -17.35
C VAL A 540 19.27 -24.54 -17.81
N ASP A 541 20.36 -24.21 -18.48
CA ASP A 541 21.29 -25.14 -19.17
C ASP A 541 20.61 -26.14 -20.14
N GLY A 542 19.36 -25.90 -20.53
CA GLY A 542 18.56 -26.74 -21.43
C GLY A 542 17.63 -27.74 -20.74
N ASP A 543 17.49 -27.68 -19.41
CA ASP A 543 16.38 -28.27 -18.67
C ASP A 543 15.37 -27.16 -18.32
N ASP A 544 14.07 -27.43 -18.44
CA ASP A 544 13.03 -26.52 -17.96
C ASP A 544 12.64 -26.80 -16.50
N MET A 545 12.50 -25.73 -15.72
CA MET A 545 12.08 -25.76 -14.32
C MET A 545 10.84 -24.88 -14.12
N ILE A 546 9.76 -25.50 -13.66
CA ILE A 546 8.53 -24.82 -13.25
C ILE A 546 8.74 -24.27 -11.84
N PHE A 547 8.45 -22.99 -11.62
CA PHE A 547 8.37 -22.37 -10.31
C PHE A 547 6.91 -22.09 -9.96
N ALA A 548 6.59 -22.15 -8.66
CA ALA A 548 5.26 -21.90 -8.15
C ALA A 548 5.28 -21.16 -6.82
N ALA A 549 4.31 -20.28 -6.61
CA ALA A 549 4.03 -19.69 -5.30
C ALA A 549 2.53 -19.42 -5.10
N TRP A 550 2.10 -19.34 -3.84
CA TRP A 550 0.75 -18.93 -3.42
C TRP A 550 0.82 -18.38 -1.99
N VAL A 551 -0.16 -17.54 -1.63
CA VAL A 551 -0.40 -17.15 -0.23
C VAL A 551 -1.09 -18.32 0.47
N GLU A 552 -0.70 -18.65 1.69
CA GLU A 552 -1.29 -19.74 2.48
C GLU A 552 -1.59 -19.26 3.91
N GLY A 553 -2.84 -19.38 4.34
CA GLY A 553 -3.36 -18.80 5.58
C GLY A 553 -3.72 -17.31 5.46
N GLU A 554 -4.17 -16.72 6.57
CA GLU A 554 -4.74 -15.36 6.59
C GLU A 554 -4.20 -14.54 7.79
N GLY A 555 -4.31 -13.21 7.71
CA GLY A 555 -3.96 -12.32 8.83
C GLY A 555 -2.60 -12.64 9.44
N ARG A 556 -2.56 -12.95 10.75
CA ARG A 556 -1.29 -13.23 11.45
C ARG A 556 -0.63 -14.57 11.12
N THR A 557 -1.32 -15.47 10.41
CA THR A 557 -0.80 -16.80 10.06
C THR A 557 -0.40 -16.93 8.59
N ALA A 558 -0.67 -15.92 7.76
CA ALA A 558 -0.36 -15.89 6.33
C ALA A 558 1.14 -16.07 6.01
N GLN A 559 1.44 -16.83 4.96
CA GLN A 559 2.79 -17.19 4.52
C GLN A 559 2.85 -17.28 2.99
N ILE A 560 4.03 -17.06 2.42
CA ILE A 560 4.30 -17.35 1.01
C ILE A 560 4.80 -18.79 0.89
N SER A 561 3.89 -19.69 0.53
CA SER A 561 4.23 -21.05 0.13
C SER A 561 4.79 -21.02 -1.30
N HIS A 562 5.90 -21.73 -1.52
CA HIS A 562 6.59 -21.75 -2.80
C HIS A 562 7.36 -23.06 -3.03
N THR A 563 7.52 -23.44 -4.29
CA THR A 563 8.30 -24.63 -4.68
C THR A 563 8.79 -24.51 -6.13
N ALA A 564 9.57 -25.48 -6.58
CA ALA A 564 9.97 -25.62 -7.97
C ALA A 564 9.96 -27.10 -8.37
N THR A 565 9.87 -27.39 -9.66
CA THR A 565 9.88 -28.77 -10.17
C THR A 565 10.34 -28.88 -11.61
N LYS A 566 11.18 -29.89 -11.90
CA LYS A 566 11.45 -30.37 -13.27
C LYS A 566 10.38 -31.37 -13.76
N GLY A 567 9.11 -30.96 -13.66
CA GLY A 567 7.94 -31.57 -14.30
C GLY A 567 7.05 -32.51 -13.47
N ASN A 568 7.48 -33.03 -12.33
CA ASN A 568 6.64 -33.83 -11.42
C ASN A 568 6.61 -33.20 -10.03
N TRP A 569 5.42 -32.84 -9.54
CA TRP A 569 5.23 -32.18 -8.25
C TRP A 569 5.46 -33.16 -7.09
N VAL A 570 6.73 -33.31 -6.72
CA VAL A 570 7.23 -34.23 -5.68
C VAL A 570 8.32 -33.55 -4.83
N GLU A 571 8.54 -32.24 -5.05
CA GLU A 571 9.55 -31.46 -4.36
C GLU A 571 9.01 -30.87 -3.05
N GLU A 572 9.90 -30.36 -2.20
CA GLU A 572 9.53 -29.82 -0.90
C GLU A 572 8.87 -28.45 -1.09
N ILE A 573 7.71 -28.24 -0.46
CA ILE A 573 7.08 -26.92 -0.38
C ILE A 573 7.78 -26.16 0.74
N HIS A 574 8.30 -24.99 0.41
CA HIS A 574 8.96 -24.08 1.32
C HIS A 574 8.01 -22.94 1.68
N MET A 575 8.09 -22.46 2.91
CA MET A 575 7.19 -21.43 3.46
C MET A 575 8.02 -20.29 4.05
N VAL A 576 7.62 -19.05 3.78
CA VAL A 576 8.17 -17.84 4.41
C VAL A 576 7.01 -17.08 5.07
N PRO A 577 7.06 -16.76 6.37
CA PRO A 577 6.01 -15.97 7.02
C PRO A 577 5.83 -14.61 6.35
N ALA A 578 4.58 -14.28 6.01
CA ALA A 578 4.19 -13.01 5.41
C ALA A 578 2.83 -12.57 5.95
N PRO A 579 2.75 -12.16 7.24
CA PRO A 579 1.48 -11.80 7.87
C PRO A 579 0.74 -10.71 7.10
N GLY A 580 -0.56 -10.91 6.88
CA GLY A 580 -1.41 -9.98 6.14
C GLY A 580 -1.12 -9.90 4.64
N SER A 581 -0.33 -10.82 4.07
CA SER A 581 -0.25 -10.97 2.63
C SER A 581 -1.60 -11.39 2.04
N THR A 582 -1.94 -10.83 0.89
CA THR A 582 -3.13 -11.14 0.10
C THR A 582 -2.80 -11.43 -1.36
N ARG A 583 -1.62 -11.02 -1.85
CA ARG A 583 -1.29 -10.99 -3.27
C ARG A 583 0.16 -11.30 -3.58
N ILE A 584 0.38 -12.15 -4.58
CA ILE A 584 1.68 -12.40 -5.21
C ILE A 584 1.57 -12.06 -6.70
N GLU A 585 2.59 -11.39 -7.23
CA GLU A 585 2.81 -11.18 -8.66
C GLU A 585 4.14 -11.82 -9.08
N PHE A 586 4.11 -12.57 -10.19
CA PHE A 586 5.31 -13.07 -10.86
C PHE A 586 5.64 -12.19 -12.07
N SER A 587 6.93 -12.01 -12.34
CA SER A 587 7.40 -11.47 -13.62
C SER A 587 8.61 -12.24 -14.11
N GLN A 588 8.46 -12.93 -15.24
CA GLN A 588 9.43 -13.88 -15.77
C GLN A 588 10.42 -13.20 -16.72
N HIS A 589 11.70 -13.25 -16.36
CA HIS A 589 12.83 -12.86 -17.20
C HIS A 589 13.49 -14.09 -17.82
N SER A 590 14.56 -13.89 -18.60
CA SER A 590 15.27 -14.99 -19.29
C SER A 590 16.16 -15.85 -18.38
N ASP A 591 16.48 -15.40 -17.17
CA ASP A 591 17.39 -16.06 -16.21
C ASP A 591 16.79 -16.22 -14.80
N SER A 592 15.63 -15.62 -14.55
CA SER A 592 15.06 -15.44 -13.22
C SER A 592 13.58 -15.01 -13.26
N ILE A 593 12.86 -15.20 -12.16
CA ILE A 593 11.51 -14.68 -11.95
C ILE A 593 11.56 -13.68 -10.79
N ASP A 594 11.16 -12.43 -11.05
CA ASP A 594 10.87 -11.47 -9.98
C ASP A 594 9.56 -11.90 -9.28
N VAL A 595 9.54 -11.81 -7.96
CA VAL A 595 8.34 -12.08 -7.14
C VAL A 595 8.04 -10.86 -6.29
N ILE A 596 6.87 -10.26 -6.47
CA ILE A 596 6.40 -9.14 -5.66
C ILE A 596 5.23 -9.62 -4.80
N TYR A 597 5.23 -9.31 -3.51
CA TYR A 597 4.12 -9.62 -2.62
C TYR A 597 4.00 -8.61 -1.48
N ASP A 598 2.84 -8.58 -0.82
CA ASP A 598 2.51 -7.71 0.31
C ASP A 598 2.77 -8.37 1.68
N GLU A 599 3.09 -7.57 2.70
CA GLU A 599 3.22 -8.05 4.09
C GLU A 599 2.98 -6.89 5.07
N ILE A 600 2.24 -7.14 6.15
CA ILE A 600 2.10 -6.20 7.27
C ILE A 600 3.23 -6.47 8.27
N THR A 601 4.15 -5.51 8.39
CA THR A 601 5.36 -5.62 9.21
C THR A 601 5.35 -4.67 10.40
N VAL A 602 6.41 -4.67 11.22
CA VAL A 602 6.67 -3.63 12.25
C VAL A 602 6.90 -2.21 11.69
N PHE A 603 6.78 -2.03 10.38
CA PHE A 603 6.77 -0.75 9.69
C PHE A 603 5.41 -0.41 9.06
N GLY A 604 4.37 -1.24 9.27
CA GLY A 604 3.07 -1.16 8.62
C GLY A 604 3.00 -2.01 7.35
N SER A 605 1.98 -1.79 6.52
CA SER A 605 1.89 -2.34 5.17
C SER A 605 3.18 -2.10 4.37
N SER A 606 3.77 -3.19 3.90
CA SER A 606 5.09 -3.29 3.27
C SER A 606 5.01 -4.15 2.02
N ILE A 607 5.89 -3.90 1.05
CA ILE A 607 5.96 -4.66 -0.20
C ILE A 607 7.35 -5.28 -0.30
N ARG A 608 7.36 -6.58 -0.60
CA ARG A 608 8.55 -7.42 -0.72
C ARG A 608 8.98 -7.58 -2.17
N TYR A 609 10.28 -7.77 -2.36
CA TYR A 609 10.89 -8.23 -3.59
C TYR A 609 11.58 -9.56 -3.34
N GLY A 610 11.31 -10.50 -4.24
CA GLY A 610 11.94 -11.79 -4.34
C GLY A 610 12.48 -12.05 -5.73
N LEU A 611 13.35 -13.05 -5.80
CA LEU A 611 14.02 -13.51 -7.00
C LEU A 611 14.10 -15.04 -6.95
N LEU A 612 13.53 -15.70 -7.96
CA LEU A 612 13.64 -17.15 -8.16
C LEU A 612 14.58 -17.41 -9.34
N THR A 613 15.50 -18.37 -9.19
CA THR A 613 16.47 -18.78 -10.23
C THR A 613 17.03 -20.17 -9.90
N ASP A 614 18.02 -20.69 -10.64
CA ASP A 614 18.68 -21.99 -10.42
C ASP A 614 20.21 -21.79 -10.45
N ASP A 615 20.96 -22.50 -9.59
CA ASP A 615 22.43 -22.53 -9.64
C ASP A 615 22.98 -23.57 -10.65
N GLY A 616 22.11 -24.12 -11.50
CA GLY A 616 22.39 -25.23 -12.41
C GLY A 616 22.39 -26.59 -11.70
N THR A 617 22.01 -26.62 -10.42
CA THR A 617 21.92 -27.84 -9.60
C THR A 617 20.67 -27.86 -8.72
N ASN A 618 20.24 -26.72 -8.16
CA ASN A 618 19.10 -26.60 -7.26
C ASN A 618 18.39 -25.24 -7.43
N PRO A 619 17.05 -25.19 -7.29
CA PRO A 619 16.32 -23.93 -7.22
C PRO A 619 16.78 -23.04 -6.06
N ILE A 620 16.99 -21.77 -6.39
CA ILE A 620 17.29 -20.69 -5.45
C ILE A 620 16.04 -19.83 -5.31
N PHE A 621 15.53 -19.79 -4.08
CA PHE A 621 14.46 -18.89 -3.65
C PHE A 621 15.04 -17.84 -2.70
N ALA A 622 14.80 -16.56 -2.99
CA ALA A 622 14.96 -15.48 -2.02
C ALA A 622 13.76 -14.54 -2.13
N LEU A 623 13.11 -14.25 -1.00
CA LEU A 623 11.82 -13.53 -0.95
C LEU A 623 11.86 -12.38 0.08
N GLY A 624 13.01 -12.11 0.71
CA GLY A 624 13.09 -11.29 1.92
C GLY A 624 13.42 -9.81 1.76
N ASN A 625 13.62 -9.26 0.56
CA ASN A 625 13.93 -7.83 0.43
C ASN A 625 12.66 -7.00 0.67
N VAL A 626 12.73 -5.94 1.48
CA VAL A 626 11.61 -4.98 1.61
C VAL A 626 11.89 -3.78 0.71
N ILE A 627 11.03 -3.52 -0.27
CA ILE A 627 11.24 -2.47 -1.28
C ILE A 627 10.45 -1.18 -1.02
N ALA A 628 9.25 -1.28 -0.43
CA ALA A 628 8.42 -0.14 -0.04
C ALA A 628 7.69 -0.42 1.29
N ASN A 629 7.36 0.65 2.04
CA ASN A 629 6.66 0.59 3.33
C ASN A 629 5.49 1.60 3.34
N ASN A 630 4.79 1.75 2.21
CA ASN A 630 3.82 2.82 2.00
C ASN A 630 2.76 2.49 0.93
N GLY A 631 1.62 1.99 1.39
CA GLY A 631 0.49 1.65 0.53
C GLY A 631 0.51 0.20 0.07
N GLU A 632 -0.67 -0.26 -0.36
CA GLU A 632 -1.01 -1.63 -0.69
C GLU A 632 -0.57 -1.99 -2.13
N LEU A 633 -0.30 -3.28 -2.37
CA LEU A 633 0.14 -3.79 -3.67
C LEU A 633 -1.04 -3.92 -4.64
N ILE A 634 -1.20 -2.95 -5.55
CA ILE A 634 -2.25 -3.03 -6.58
C ILE A 634 -1.77 -3.71 -7.86
N GLY A 635 -0.45 -3.85 -8.07
CA GLY A 635 0.13 -4.68 -9.13
C GLY A 635 1.60 -4.38 -9.45
N TYR A 636 2.20 -5.19 -10.33
CA TYR A 636 3.55 -5.00 -10.88
C TYR A 636 3.51 -5.20 -12.40
N SER A 637 4.42 -4.55 -13.13
CA SER A 637 4.70 -4.88 -14.52
C SER A 637 6.20 -4.72 -14.82
N ALA A 638 6.73 -5.47 -15.77
CA ALA A 638 8.09 -5.33 -16.27
C ALA A 638 8.11 -5.31 -17.79
N ASN A 639 8.98 -4.48 -18.39
CA ASN A 639 9.24 -4.44 -19.83
C ASN A 639 10.75 -4.62 -20.11
N ASP A 640 11.21 -4.48 -21.37
CA ASP A 640 12.62 -4.65 -21.80
C ASP A 640 13.67 -3.94 -20.93
N LYS A 641 13.27 -2.91 -20.16
CA LYS A 641 14.16 -2.00 -19.43
C LYS A 641 13.78 -1.79 -17.97
N ASP A 642 12.51 -1.92 -17.62
CA ASP A 642 11.96 -1.26 -16.44
C ASP A 642 10.84 -2.08 -15.81
N GLY A 643 11.05 -2.50 -14.57
CA GLY A 643 9.99 -2.89 -13.63
C GLY A 643 9.27 -1.66 -13.08
N ILE A 644 7.96 -1.75 -12.88
CA ILE A 644 7.10 -0.70 -12.36
C ILE A 644 6.19 -1.32 -11.30
N LEU A 645 6.43 -0.96 -10.05
CA LEU A 645 5.57 -1.30 -8.92
C LEU A 645 4.45 -0.25 -8.82
N PHE A 646 3.20 -0.71 -8.73
CA PHE A 646 2.04 0.13 -8.50
C PHE A 646 1.54 -0.08 -7.07
N THR A 647 1.39 1.01 -6.33
CA THR A 647 0.89 1.00 -4.94
C THR A 647 -0.22 2.02 -4.73
N GLU A 648 -1.15 1.72 -3.84
CA GLU A 648 -2.17 2.68 -3.39
C GLU A 648 -1.99 3.04 -1.92
N SER A 649 -1.89 4.33 -1.59
CA SER A 649 -1.93 4.78 -0.20
C SER A 649 -3.36 4.85 0.33
N GLU A 650 -3.52 4.69 1.65
CA GLU A 650 -4.77 4.87 2.44
C GLU A 650 -5.69 6.02 1.98
N THR A 651 -5.12 7.12 1.45
CA THR A 651 -5.89 8.27 0.91
C THR A 651 -6.42 8.07 -0.53
N GLY A 652 -6.51 6.84 -1.04
CA GLY A 652 -6.92 6.52 -2.43
C GLY A 652 -5.99 7.09 -3.51
N ARG A 653 -4.67 7.12 -3.25
CA ARG A 653 -3.69 7.70 -4.18
C ARG A 653 -2.71 6.65 -4.71
N ILE A 654 -2.83 6.40 -6.00
CA ILE A 654 -1.95 5.51 -6.75
C ILE A 654 -0.58 6.16 -7.00
N SER A 655 0.49 5.38 -6.76
CA SER A 655 1.87 5.74 -7.01
C SER A 655 2.59 4.62 -7.78
N MET A 656 3.52 5.02 -8.64
CA MET A 656 4.33 4.15 -9.48
C MET A 656 5.79 4.29 -9.05
N GLN A 657 6.44 3.19 -8.64
CA GLN A 657 7.88 3.15 -8.34
C GLN A 657 8.61 2.40 -9.44
N LYS A 658 9.60 3.05 -10.04
CA LYS A 658 10.36 2.50 -11.16
C LYS A 658 11.57 1.68 -10.66
N PHE A 659 11.89 0.60 -11.35
CA PHE A 659 13.04 -0.27 -11.11
C PHE A 659 13.73 -0.58 -12.44
N ALA A 660 14.90 0.00 -12.70
CA ALA A 660 15.61 -0.21 -13.95
C ALA A 660 16.26 -1.60 -13.96
N LEU A 661 15.90 -2.40 -14.96
CA LEU A 661 16.41 -3.75 -15.24
C LEU A 661 17.56 -3.65 -16.24
N ASN A 662 18.59 -4.48 -16.08
CA ASN A 662 19.67 -4.65 -17.06
C ASN A 662 20.25 -3.33 -17.64
N GLU A 663 20.80 -2.46 -16.79
CA GLU A 663 21.85 -1.56 -17.28
C GLU A 663 23.06 -2.41 -17.68
N GLU A 664 23.31 -2.55 -18.99
CA GLU A 664 24.65 -2.84 -19.50
C GLU A 664 25.60 -1.75 -18.97
N ARG A 665 26.25 -2.03 -17.83
CA ARG A 665 27.21 -1.12 -17.23
C ARG A 665 28.37 -0.93 -18.22
N GLU A 666 28.41 0.25 -18.85
CA GLU A 666 29.62 0.84 -19.45
C GLU A 666 30.78 0.53 -18.48
N PRO A 667 31.74 -0.33 -18.86
CA PRO A 667 32.55 -1.05 -17.89
C PRO A 667 33.41 -0.05 -17.12
N SER A 668 33.05 0.15 -15.85
CA SER A 668 33.46 1.32 -15.05
C SER A 668 34.94 1.62 -15.26
N GLU A 669 35.26 2.80 -15.82
CA GLU A 669 36.62 3.14 -16.27
C GLU A 669 37.63 2.68 -15.21
N SER A 670 38.53 1.76 -15.60
CA SER A 670 39.28 0.94 -14.66
C SER A 670 40.00 1.83 -13.63
N LYS A 671 39.43 1.91 -12.41
CA LYS A 671 39.80 2.89 -11.37
C LYS A 671 41.30 3.07 -11.33
N SER A 672 41.77 4.31 -11.51
CA SER A 672 43.21 4.55 -11.61
C SER A 672 43.91 4.02 -10.37
N PHE A 673 45.15 3.54 -10.51
CA PHE A 673 45.97 3.12 -9.35
C PHE A 673 46.05 4.23 -8.27
N PHE A 674 45.96 5.49 -8.69
CA PHE A 674 45.88 6.63 -7.79
C PHE A 674 44.54 6.73 -7.02
N GLU A 675 43.43 6.34 -7.63
CA GLU A 675 42.08 6.40 -7.05
C GLU A 675 41.87 5.32 -6.00
N GLN A 676 42.24 4.07 -6.30
CA GLN A 676 42.27 2.96 -5.32
C GLN A 676 43.11 3.30 -4.07
N LEU A 677 44.14 4.14 -4.23
CA LEU A 677 45.09 4.49 -3.17
C LEU A 677 44.65 5.71 -2.33
N ILE A 678 43.69 6.51 -2.82
CA ILE A 678 43.04 7.59 -2.03
C ILE A 678 41.66 7.18 -1.52
N GLU A 679 41.03 6.14 -2.07
CA GLU A 679 39.69 5.67 -1.71
C GLU A 679 39.45 5.50 -0.20
N PRO A 680 40.40 4.95 0.61
CA PRO A 680 40.24 4.82 2.07
C PRO A 680 40.36 6.13 2.88
N LEU A 681 40.69 7.26 2.25
CA LEU A 681 40.78 8.55 2.94
C LEU A 681 39.39 9.18 3.12
N PRO A 682 39.10 9.81 4.27
CA PRO A 682 37.81 10.45 4.52
C PRO A 682 37.65 11.78 3.74
N GLY A 683 36.40 12.14 3.46
CA GLY A 683 36.01 13.37 2.78
C GLY A 683 35.76 13.22 1.27
N SER A 684 35.42 14.33 0.61
CA SER A 684 35.22 14.38 -0.85
C SER A 684 36.54 14.22 -1.61
N ASP A 685 36.49 13.82 -2.89
CA ASP A 685 37.67 13.61 -3.74
C ASP A 685 38.72 14.71 -3.71
N GLY A 686 38.28 15.98 -3.76
CA GLY A 686 39.19 17.13 -3.65
C GLY A 686 39.95 17.12 -2.32
N THR A 687 39.25 16.77 -1.23
CA THR A 687 39.80 16.59 0.12
C THR A 687 40.73 15.38 0.20
N LYS A 688 40.33 14.21 -0.32
CA LYS A 688 41.15 12.99 -0.36
C LYS A 688 42.47 13.24 -1.11
N LYS A 689 42.39 13.90 -2.27
CA LYS A 689 43.55 14.29 -3.10
C LYS A 689 44.46 15.26 -2.35
N LEU A 690 43.90 16.24 -1.63
CA LEU A 690 44.67 17.21 -0.82
C LEU A 690 45.37 16.55 0.39
N ILE A 691 44.70 15.62 1.09
CA ILE A 691 45.30 14.81 2.17
C ILE A 691 46.46 13.97 1.62
N PHE A 692 46.26 13.26 0.50
CA PHE A 692 47.29 12.42 -0.09
C PHE A 692 48.54 13.22 -0.51
N PHE A 693 48.37 14.34 -1.21
CA PHE A 693 49.50 15.21 -1.57
C PHE A 693 50.17 15.87 -0.35
N GLY A 694 49.42 16.13 0.73
CA GLY A 694 49.97 16.56 2.01
C GLY A 694 50.90 15.51 2.63
N ILE A 695 50.45 14.26 2.73
CA ILE A 695 51.24 13.13 3.25
C ILE A 695 52.49 12.91 2.37
N LEU A 696 52.32 12.88 1.05
CA LEU A 696 53.43 12.73 0.10
C LEU A 696 54.45 13.87 0.22
N GLY A 697 53.98 15.09 0.45
CA GLY A 697 54.82 16.27 0.72
C GLY A 697 55.66 16.11 1.98
N VAL A 698 55.06 15.68 3.10
CA VAL A 698 55.76 15.43 4.37
C VAL A 698 56.80 14.32 4.23
N ILE A 699 56.46 13.22 3.56
CA ILE A 699 57.39 12.10 3.30
C ILE A 699 58.57 12.56 2.43
N SER A 700 58.31 13.35 1.38
CA SER A 700 59.35 13.90 0.50
C SER A 700 60.28 14.88 1.25
N LEU A 701 59.74 15.67 2.17
CA LEU A 701 60.49 16.59 3.02
C LEU A 701 61.37 15.84 4.03
N LEU A 702 60.86 14.74 4.63
CA LEU A 702 61.65 13.79 5.42
C LEU A 702 62.76 13.14 4.59
N PHE A 703 62.48 12.73 3.36
CA PHE A 703 63.51 12.14 2.48
C PHE A 703 64.60 13.17 2.14
N LEU A 704 64.24 14.43 1.92
CA LEU A 704 65.18 15.54 1.72
C LEU A 704 66.04 15.81 2.96
N THR A 705 65.49 15.80 4.18
CA THR A 705 66.30 15.98 5.39
C THR A 705 67.25 14.81 5.62
N VAL A 706 66.83 13.57 5.36
CA VAL A 706 67.71 12.37 5.37
C VAL A 706 68.82 12.46 4.32
N VAL A 707 68.53 12.92 3.10
CA VAL A 707 69.57 13.13 2.07
C VAL A 707 70.54 14.25 2.45
N VAL A 708 70.08 15.30 3.14
CA VAL A 708 70.92 16.41 3.63
C VAL A 708 71.80 15.98 4.81
N THR A 709 71.31 15.16 5.74
CA THR A 709 72.14 14.63 6.84
C THR A 709 73.16 13.61 6.33
N LEU A 710 72.78 12.70 5.43
CA LEU A 710 73.71 11.79 4.76
C LEU A 710 74.81 12.56 3.99
N ARG A 711 74.46 13.63 3.27
CA ARG A 711 75.44 14.50 2.59
C ARG A 711 76.32 15.34 3.53
N ARG A 712 75.96 15.47 4.82
CA ARG A 712 76.82 16.08 5.85
C ARG A 712 77.74 15.06 6.55
N SER A 713 77.54 13.76 6.35
CA SER A 713 78.29 12.69 7.02
C SER A 713 79.65 12.33 6.37
N HIS A 714 80.15 13.13 5.42
CA HIS A 714 81.45 12.94 4.79
C HIS A 714 82.28 14.24 4.84
N LYS A 715 82.89 14.48 6.00
CA LYS A 715 84.06 15.34 6.13
C LYS A 715 84.92 14.97 7.36
N GLU A 716 85.93 14.15 7.09
CA GLU A 716 87.16 13.98 7.89
C GLU A 716 87.85 15.36 8.12
N ASP A 717 88.59 15.64 9.21
CA ASP A 717 88.83 14.84 10.43
C ASP A 717 89.43 15.71 11.58
N ASP A 718 89.69 15.03 12.71
CA ASP A 718 90.84 15.20 13.64
C ASP A 718 90.81 16.12 14.90
N VAL A 719 91.13 15.47 16.04
CA VAL A 719 91.90 15.96 17.22
C VAL A 719 91.24 17.03 18.15
N GLU A 720 91.20 16.93 19.50
CA GLU A 720 91.81 16.02 20.50
C GLU A 720 90.87 15.83 21.75
N VAL A 721 91.24 14.95 22.69
CA VAL A 721 90.46 14.63 23.93
C VAL A 721 91.29 14.95 25.19
N PRO A 722 90.67 15.38 26.31
CA PRO A 722 90.80 14.57 27.53
C PRO A 722 89.55 14.51 28.46
N GLU A 723 89.26 13.29 28.91
CA GLU A 723 88.79 12.83 30.25
C GLU A 723 88.07 13.79 31.22
N LEU A 724 86.93 13.35 31.79
CA LEU A 724 86.90 12.74 33.15
C LEU A 724 85.51 12.21 33.59
N GLU A 725 85.55 11.01 34.21
CA GLU A 725 84.73 10.41 35.30
C GLU A 725 83.19 10.39 35.31
N ASP A 726 82.68 9.31 35.94
CA ASP A 726 81.28 8.89 36.06
C ASP A 726 80.44 9.74 37.04
N ALA A 727 79.13 9.81 36.79
CA ALA A 727 78.11 9.81 37.85
C ALA A 727 76.72 9.39 37.32
N ASP A 728 76.12 8.36 37.92
CA ASP A 728 74.67 8.17 37.91
C ASP A 728 73.98 9.29 38.70
N VAL A 729 72.76 9.67 38.30
CA VAL A 729 71.58 9.79 39.18
C VAL A 729 70.34 10.01 38.33
N ALA A 730 69.29 9.25 38.61
CA ALA A 730 67.93 9.48 38.09
C ALA A 730 66.98 9.84 39.25
N ILE A 731 66.01 10.72 38.98
CA ILE A 731 64.73 11.01 39.67
C ILE A 731 64.19 12.29 38.98
N MET A 732 63.14 12.23 38.16
CA MET A 732 61.71 12.07 38.47
C MET A 732 61.05 13.27 39.17
N VAL A 733 60.16 13.93 38.41
CA VAL A 733 58.80 14.40 38.80
C VAL A 733 58.65 15.35 39.99
N THR A 734 58.14 16.57 39.69
CA THR A 734 56.92 17.13 40.33
C THR A 734 56.22 18.09 39.35
N VAL A 735 54.95 18.40 39.62
CA VAL A 735 54.01 19.21 38.81
C VAL A 735 53.54 20.42 39.66
N GLU A 736 52.72 21.32 39.08
CA GLU A 736 52.10 22.52 39.71
C GLU A 736 53.08 23.70 40.01
N GLU A 737 52.68 24.99 39.96
CA GLU A 737 51.34 25.60 39.78
C GLU A 737 51.40 27.05 39.21
N ASP A 738 50.22 27.55 38.79
CA ASP A 738 49.72 28.96 38.91
C ASP A 738 50.04 30.10 37.90
N SER A 739 49.01 30.94 37.71
CA SER A 739 48.96 32.38 37.36
C SER A 739 49.18 32.91 35.93
N GLY A 740 48.15 33.61 35.40
CA GLY A 740 48.29 35.04 35.07
C GLY A 740 48.00 35.58 33.64
N ASP A 741 46.92 36.36 33.55
CA ASP A 741 46.63 37.54 32.69
C ASP A 741 47.83 38.42 32.20
N SER A 742 47.73 39.27 31.15
CA SER A 742 46.70 39.50 30.10
C SER A 742 47.20 40.47 28.99
N ASP A 743 46.36 40.66 27.95
CA ASP A 743 46.09 41.89 27.14
C ASP A 743 47.07 42.52 26.09
N GLU A 744 46.43 42.95 24.98
CA GLU A 744 46.69 44.05 24.00
C GLU A 744 48.04 44.26 23.25
N GLU A 745 47.99 44.31 21.89
CA GLU A 745 48.55 45.45 21.11
C GLU A 745 48.06 45.62 19.64
N LEU A 746 47.43 46.78 19.37
CA LEU A 746 47.55 47.74 18.23
C LEU A 746 47.48 47.34 16.70
N VAL A 747 47.55 48.37 15.82
CA VAL A 747 46.82 48.45 14.50
C VAL A 747 47.62 49.15 13.36
N ALA A 748 47.16 48.95 12.10
CA ALA A 748 47.28 49.80 10.88
C ALA A 748 48.35 49.40 9.82
N THR A 749 48.29 49.75 8.51
CA THR A 749 47.50 50.73 7.69
C THR A 749 47.11 50.16 6.30
N LEU A 750 46.18 50.81 5.54
CA LEU A 750 45.77 50.43 4.16
C LEU A 750 45.63 51.62 3.17
N SER A 751 45.56 51.30 1.87
CA SER A 751 45.01 52.10 0.74
C SER A 751 45.76 53.37 0.31
N PRO A 752 45.38 54.06 -0.81
CA PRO A 752 44.38 53.77 -1.86
C PRO A 752 45.06 53.31 -3.19
N SER A 753 44.60 53.45 -4.46
CA SER A 753 43.51 54.13 -5.23
C SER A 753 43.48 53.55 -6.67
N PRO A 754 42.51 53.83 -7.59
CA PRO A 754 41.34 54.72 -7.54
C PRO A 754 40.00 54.09 -7.99
N THR A 755 38.93 54.89 -8.03
CA THR A 755 37.55 54.52 -8.43
C THR A 755 37.16 54.97 -9.85
N GLU A 756 36.13 54.34 -10.41
CA GLU A 756 35.26 54.88 -11.49
C GLU A 756 33.78 54.76 -11.04
N PHE A 757 32.83 55.33 -11.79
CA PHE A 757 31.50 55.72 -11.28
C PHE A 757 30.53 54.57 -10.96
N GLU A 758 29.73 54.81 -9.92
CA GLU A 758 28.69 53.94 -9.37
C GLU A 758 27.30 54.37 -9.87
N ILE A 759 26.44 53.38 -10.17
CA ILE A 759 25.00 53.57 -10.37
C ILE A 759 24.32 52.47 -9.56
N GLU A 760 23.62 52.85 -8.50
CA GLU A 760 22.76 51.92 -7.75
C GLU A 760 21.62 51.44 -8.65
N MET A 761 21.45 50.12 -8.74
CA MET A 761 20.22 49.50 -9.22
C MET A 761 19.65 48.71 -8.04
N GLU A 762 18.46 49.08 -7.56
CA GLU A 762 17.72 48.26 -6.60
C GLU A 762 17.42 46.89 -7.22
N GLU A 763 17.50 45.82 -6.43
CA GLU A 763 17.02 44.51 -6.86
C GLU A 763 15.49 44.57 -7.06
N PRO A 764 14.95 44.10 -8.18
CA PRO A 764 13.52 44.20 -8.47
C PRO A 764 12.72 43.40 -7.45
N THR A 765 11.66 44.00 -6.89
CA THR A 765 10.95 43.36 -5.79
C THR A 765 10.11 42.19 -6.28
N LEU A 766 9.67 41.36 -5.32
CA LEU A 766 8.66 40.33 -5.57
C LEU A 766 7.32 40.88 -6.10
N LEU A 767 7.08 42.20 -6.02
CA LEU A 767 5.89 42.82 -6.61
C LEU A 767 6.10 43.08 -8.11
N ASP A 768 7.23 43.69 -8.50
CA ASP A 768 7.56 44.04 -9.89
C ASP A 768 7.62 42.78 -10.78
N THR A 769 8.21 41.70 -10.25
CA THR A 769 8.30 40.41 -10.94
C THR A 769 6.94 39.70 -11.08
N LEU A 770 5.97 39.96 -10.19
CA LEU A 770 4.61 39.43 -10.29
C LEU A 770 3.72 40.26 -11.24
N GLU A 771 3.86 41.59 -11.26
CA GLU A 771 3.16 42.43 -12.25
C GLU A 771 3.65 42.14 -13.67
N ALA A 772 4.97 41.93 -13.85
CA ALA A 772 5.54 41.49 -15.12
C ALA A 772 4.95 40.16 -15.62
N LYS A 773 4.77 39.16 -14.73
CA LYS A 773 4.12 37.88 -15.07
C LYS A 773 2.63 38.01 -15.41
N ASN A 774 1.92 38.97 -14.82
CA ASN A 774 0.52 39.20 -15.18
C ASN A 774 0.41 39.94 -16.53
N ALA A 775 1.33 40.87 -16.80
CA ALA A 775 1.44 41.57 -18.09
C ALA A 775 1.87 40.65 -19.26
N SER A 776 2.60 39.57 -18.99
CA SER A 776 2.95 38.55 -20.00
C SER A 776 1.82 37.56 -20.32
N GLY A 777 0.65 37.68 -19.68
CA GLY A 777 -0.56 36.91 -20.01
C GLY A 777 -0.68 35.52 -19.39
N ASP A 778 0.30 35.08 -18.59
CA ASP A 778 0.39 33.74 -17.99
C ASP A 778 -0.28 33.66 -16.60
N GLY A 779 -1.30 34.50 -16.37
CA GLY A 779 -1.89 34.76 -15.06
C GLY A 779 -3.20 34.00 -14.81
N SER A 780 -3.15 32.89 -14.06
CA SER A 780 -4.34 32.06 -13.80
C SER A 780 -5.48 32.82 -13.10
N ALA A 781 -6.73 32.44 -13.39
CA ALA A 781 -7.93 33.10 -12.88
C ALA A 781 -8.16 32.95 -11.34
N ARG A 782 -7.32 32.18 -10.64
CA ARG A 782 -7.23 32.18 -9.16
C ARG A 782 -6.24 33.25 -8.66
N LEU A 783 -5.10 33.43 -9.34
CA LEU A 783 -4.08 34.43 -8.96
C LEU A 783 -4.64 35.86 -9.04
N ASN A 784 -5.30 36.20 -10.15
CA ASN A 784 -5.89 37.53 -10.34
C ASN A 784 -6.95 37.87 -9.27
N ARG A 785 -7.80 36.91 -8.87
CA ARG A 785 -8.74 37.09 -7.74
C ARG A 785 -8.05 37.19 -6.37
N ARG A 786 -6.84 36.64 -6.20
CA ARG A 786 -6.05 36.77 -4.97
C ARG A 786 -5.39 38.15 -4.87
N MET A 787 -4.86 38.68 -5.99
CA MET A 787 -4.37 40.06 -6.11
C MET A 787 -5.48 41.07 -5.82
N GLN A 788 -6.64 40.93 -6.45
CA GLN A 788 -7.76 41.85 -6.30
C GLN A 788 -8.24 41.96 -4.85
N ARG A 789 -8.40 40.84 -4.14
CA ARG A 789 -8.75 40.81 -2.70
C ARG A 789 -7.66 41.41 -1.79
N LYS A 790 -6.38 41.34 -2.17
CA LYS A 790 -5.29 41.98 -1.43
C LYS A 790 -5.35 43.50 -1.61
N HIS A 791 -5.56 43.97 -2.83
CA HIS A 791 -5.65 45.39 -3.15
C HIS A 791 -6.90 46.04 -2.52
N GLU A 792 -8.04 45.33 -2.48
CA GLU A 792 -9.23 45.75 -1.74
C GLU A 792 -8.98 45.88 -0.23
N ARG A 793 -8.15 45.00 0.36
CA ARG A 793 -7.71 45.12 1.77
C ARG A 793 -6.78 46.32 1.99
N GLU A 794 -5.81 46.55 1.12
CA GLU A 794 -4.90 47.71 1.19
C GLU A 794 -5.66 49.04 1.07
N ILE A 795 -6.64 49.12 0.16
CA ILE A 795 -7.53 50.28 0.02
C ILE A 795 -8.37 50.47 1.30
N ALA A 796 -8.92 49.39 1.87
CA ALA A 796 -9.67 49.46 3.13
C ALA A 796 -8.80 49.91 4.32
N GLU A 797 -7.53 49.52 4.36
CA GLU A 797 -6.58 49.91 5.42
C GLU A 797 -6.10 51.37 5.27
N ILE A 798 -6.03 51.90 4.04
CA ILE A 798 -5.79 53.33 3.80
C ILE A 798 -7.00 54.15 4.24
N VAL A 799 -8.23 53.68 3.98
CA VAL A 799 -9.48 54.34 4.39
C VAL A 799 -9.67 54.32 5.91
N SER A 800 -9.20 53.29 6.63
CA SER A 800 -9.41 53.17 8.08
C SER A 800 -8.58 54.11 8.95
N LYS A 801 -7.55 54.77 8.41
CA LYS A 801 -6.55 55.54 9.17
C LYS A 801 -6.85 57.04 9.34
N ASN A 802 -8.01 57.54 8.90
CA ASN A 802 -8.43 58.94 9.09
C ASN A 802 -9.70 59.08 9.98
N PRO A 803 -9.71 59.96 11.02
CA PRO A 803 -10.83 60.10 11.95
C PRO A 803 -11.98 61.02 11.47
N PRO A 804 -13.21 60.87 12.01
CA PRO A 804 -14.42 61.55 11.53
C PRO A 804 -14.79 62.88 12.23
N LEU A 805 -15.80 63.57 11.71
CA LEU A 805 -16.51 64.70 12.33
C LEU A 805 -18.04 64.45 12.39
N PRO A 806 -18.81 65.15 13.26
CA PRO A 806 -19.97 64.53 13.94
C PRO A 806 -21.37 64.72 13.33
N ILE A 807 -22.30 63.95 13.90
CA ILE A 807 -23.72 63.70 13.55
C ILE A 807 -24.63 64.93 13.82
N PRO A 808 -25.77 65.06 13.11
CA PRO A 808 -27.04 65.06 13.82
C PRO A 808 -28.15 64.14 13.22
N VAL A 809 -29.05 63.70 14.10
CA VAL A 809 -30.24 62.84 13.88
C VAL A 809 -31.52 63.70 13.72
N PRO A 810 -32.74 63.15 13.49
CA PRO A 810 -33.15 61.86 12.88
C PRO A 810 -34.28 62.02 11.82
N GLY A 811 -34.69 60.93 11.14
CA GLY A 811 -36.13 60.75 10.86
C GLY A 811 -36.60 60.00 9.60
N GLN A 812 -37.87 59.60 9.71
CA GLN A 812 -38.83 59.13 8.69
C GLN A 812 -38.73 57.69 8.14
N ILE A 813 -39.92 57.22 7.74
CA ILE A 813 -40.31 55.82 7.52
C ILE A 813 -40.78 55.69 6.07
N ASN A 814 -40.35 54.64 5.34
CA ASN A 814 -41.25 53.81 4.52
C ASN A 814 -40.55 52.54 3.98
N PRO A 815 -41.27 51.42 3.83
CA PRO A 815 -40.75 50.15 3.30
C PRO A 815 -41.03 49.99 1.78
N LEU A 816 -40.48 48.92 1.19
CA LEU A 816 -40.90 48.12 0.02
C LEU A 816 -39.67 47.69 -0.83
N PRO A 817 -39.71 46.58 -1.60
CA PRO A 817 -40.59 45.39 -1.51
C PRO A 817 -39.78 44.06 -1.44
N LEU A 818 -40.45 42.93 -1.20
CA LEU A 818 -39.88 41.61 -1.51
C LEU A 818 -40.03 41.31 -3.02
N PRO A 819 -39.01 40.75 -3.69
CA PRO A 819 -39.17 40.00 -4.92
C PRO A 819 -39.66 38.58 -4.65
N THR A 820 -40.54 38.09 -5.52
CA THR A 820 -41.15 36.75 -5.51
C THR A 820 -40.15 35.61 -5.74
N VAL A 821 -40.36 34.48 -5.06
CA VAL A 821 -39.78 33.17 -5.38
C VAL A 821 -40.46 32.57 -6.62
N PRO A 822 -39.71 31.99 -7.58
CA PRO A 822 -40.16 30.91 -8.44
C PRO A 822 -39.79 29.55 -7.82
N LEU A 823 -40.71 28.57 -7.89
CA LEU A 823 -40.32 27.16 -7.74
C LEU A 823 -39.69 26.71 -9.08
N ASP A 824 -38.56 26.02 -9.01
CA ASP A 824 -38.32 24.68 -9.60
C ASP A 824 -36.82 24.36 -9.55
N GLY A 825 -36.49 23.11 -9.21
CA GLY A 825 -35.12 22.60 -9.07
C GLY A 825 -34.74 22.25 -7.63
N GLU A 826 -34.29 21.01 -7.43
CA GLU A 826 -33.69 20.57 -6.17
C GLU A 826 -32.32 21.23 -5.96
N PRO A 827 -31.98 21.68 -4.75
CA PRO A 827 -30.63 22.13 -4.46
C PRO A 827 -29.72 20.91 -4.32
N VAL A 828 -28.96 20.59 -5.38
CA VAL A 828 -27.78 19.72 -5.26
C VAL A 828 -26.84 20.39 -4.26
N LEU A 829 -26.76 19.85 -3.05
CA LEU A 829 -25.80 20.27 -2.05
C LEU A 829 -24.39 19.91 -2.55
N PRO A 830 -23.38 20.77 -2.35
CA PRO A 830 -22.01 20.36 -2.59
C PRO A 830 -21.68 19.21 -1.64
N ALA A 831 -21.05 18.15 -2.15
CA ALA A 831 -20.52 17.08 -1.32
C ALA A 831 -19.62 17.69 -0.24
N LEU A 832 -19.84 17.28 1.02
CA LEU A 832 -18.90 17.58 2.10
C LEU A 832 -17.64 16.75 1.87
N PRO A 833 -16.44 17.28 2.19
CA PRO A 833 -15.23 16.46 2.18
C PRO A 833 -15.35 15.32 3.21
N PRO A 834 -14.61 14.21 3.02
CA PRO A 834 -14.52 13.16 4.02
C PRO A 834 -14.00 13.70 5.37
N LEU A 835 -14.19 12.90 6.42
CA LEU A 835 -13.71 13.22 7.76
C LEU A 835 -12.19 13.44 7.76
N PRO A 836 -11.66 14.36 8.59
CA PRO A 836 -10.24 14.66 8.59
C PRO A 836 -9.44 13.50 9.22
N GLU A 837 -8.54 12.93 8.42
CA GLU A 837 -7.37 12.19 8.88
C GLU A 837 -6.58 12.99 9.95
N LEU A 838 -5.75 12.29 10.71
CA LEU A 838 -5.00 12.82 11.85
C LEU A 838 -4.31 14.17 11.53
N PRO A 839 -4.67 15.29 12.20
CA PRO A 839 -3.88 16.50 12.11
C PRO A 839 -2.49 16.20 12.68
N PRO A 840 -1.39 16.46 11.94
CA PRO A 840 -0.06 16.11 12.41
C PRO A 840 0.23 16.76 13.76
N LEU A 841 0.71 15.96 14.72
CA LEU A 841 1.02 16.41 16.07
C LEU A 841 2.06 17.54 16.02
N ARG A 842 1.68 18.70 16.58
CA ARG A 842 2.44 19.96 16.45
C ARG A 842 2.34 20.77 17.74
N ARG A 843 3.46 20.93 18.42
CA ARG A 843 3.63 21.81 19.57
C ARG A 843 4.37 23.07 19.13
N GLU A 844 3.81 24.25 19.36
CA GLU A 844 4.55 25.49 19.16
C GLU A 844 5.58 25.69 20.31
N ALA A 845 6.82 25.95 19.94
CA ALA A 845 7.91 26.27 20.84
C ALA A 845 8.36 27.72 20.62
N THR A 846 8.43 28.51 21.71
CA THR A 846 9.00 29.87 21.68
C THR A 846 10.40 29.83 22.30
N CYS A 847 11.45 30.13 21.54
CA CYS A 847 12.78 30.24 22.12
C CYS A 847 12.86 31.46 23.08
N PRO A 848 13.24 31.29 24.35
CA PRO A 848 13.28 32.41 25.30
C PRO A 848 14.30 33.48 24.91
N SER A 849 15.41 33.07 24.28
CA SER A 849 16.54 33.94 23.90
C SER A 849 16.23 34.81 22.68
N CYS A 850 15.82 34.22 21.55
CA CYS A 850 15.58 34.94 20.30
C CYS A 850 14.10 35.21 19.97
N GLN A 851 13.16 34.79 20.82
CA GLN A 851 11.70 34.93 20.64
C GLN A 851 11.17 34.29 19.33
N ALA A 852 11.91 33.36 18.74
CA ALA A 852 11.47 32.60 17.58
C ALA A 852 10.38 31.60 17.96
N ASN A 853 9.22 31.70 17.32
CA ASN A 853 8.19 30.65 17.33
C ASN A 853 8.43 29.67 16.18
N PHE A 854 8.47 28.38 16.49
CA PHE A 854 8.59 27.31 15.50
C PHE A 854 7.90 26.05 16.02
N VAL A 855 7.62 25.10 15.13
CA VAL A 855 6.82 23.91 15.44
C VAL A 855 7.72 22.72 15.72
N VAL A 856 7.46 22.03 16.83
CA VAL A 856 8.07 20.76 17.21
C VAL A 856 7.05 19.64 16.95
N THR A 857 7.48 18.61 16.22
CA THR A 857 6.66 17.44 15.86
C THR A 857 6.86 16.24 16.80
N ASP A 858 7.87 16.30 17.66
CA ASP A 858 8.21 15.30 18.68
C ASP A 858 7.67 15.75 20.04
N MET A 859 6.63 15.05 20.54
CA MET A 859 5.94 15.40 21.77
C MET A 859 6.64 14.95 23.06
N MET A 860 7.58 14.01 22.98
CA MET A 860 8.26 13.45 24.17
C MET A 860 9.54 14.21 24.55
N ARG A 861 10.02 15.09 23.67
CA ARG A 861 11.25 15.87 23.87
C ARG A 861 11.08 16.93 24.97
N SER A 862 11.75 16.75 26.10
CA SER A 862 11.77 17.71 27.21
C SER A 862 12.75 18.88 27.02
N GLN A 863 13.75 18.72 26.13
CA GLN A 863 14.75 19.73 25.82
C GLN A 863 15.00 19.80 24.31
N LEU A 864 15.10 21.02 23.77
CA LEU A 864 15.36 21.29 22.36
C LEU A 864 16.48 22.31 22.17
N GLU A 865 17.01 22.36 20.95
CA GLU A 865 17.93 23.39 20.48
C GLU A 865 17.19 24.31 19.50
N CYS A 866 17.33 25.63 19.63
CA CYS A 866 16.63 26.57 18.76
C CYS A 866 17.24 26.58 17.34
N PRO A 867 16.46 26.33 16.27
CA PRO A 867 16.97 26.32 14.89
C PRO A 867 17.40 27.69 14.35
N ILE A 868 17.19 28.79 15.10
CA ILE A 868 17.57 30.15 14.72
C ILE A 868 18.80 30.66 15.48
N CYS A 869 19.09 30.15 16.69
CA CYS A 869 20.21 30.63 17.51
C CYS A 869 21.07 29.55 18.20
N SER A 870 20.79 28.26 17.96
CA SER A 870 21.45 27.10 18.59
C SER A 870 21.46 27.08 20.14
N GLU A 871 20.65 27.91 20.79
CA GLU A 871 20.52 27.88 22.25
C GLU A 871 19.63 26.72 22.70
N LYS A 872 20.08 25.96 23.70
CA LYS A 872 19.37 24.80 24.26
C LYS A 872 18.47 25.23 25.41
N PHE A 873 17.18 24.95 25.30
CA PHE A 873 16.18 25.29 26.31
C PHE A 873 15.23 24.12 26.55
N ASN A 874 14.54 24.14 27.70
CA ASN A 874 13.51 23.14 28.01
C ASN A 874 12.18 23.59 27.40
N LEU A 875 11.42 22.62 26.89
CA LEU A 875 10.24 22.83 26.04
C LEU A 875 8.98 23.16 26.86
#